data_AF-A0AAW5N7Z5-F1
#
_entry.id   AF-A0AAW5N7Z5-F1
#
_cell.length_a   1.000
_cell.length_b   1.000
_cell.length_c   1.000
_cell.angle_alpha   90.00
_cell.angle_beta   90.00
_cell.angle_gamma   90.00
#
_symmetry.space_group_name_H-M   'P 1'
#
loop_
_entity.id
_entity.type
_entity.pdbx_description
1 polymer ?
#
loop_
_entity_poly.entity_id
_entity_poly.type
_entity_poly.pdbx_seq_one_letter_code
_entity_poly.pdbx_strand_id
1 'polypeptide(L)'
;MKTIPLLLSALALTVNGGAQNIVETSAYSWRGDTIFQGEFRAWAPSDDCILSTYSAQPGYFMPVDKEWKVNNDLSPYPRLSSSNRLHNAIYNMGLDEMINNVEPDSTLRTGKEWSGVWTRDVSYSIILSMGYLQPLASKVSLMKKVNANGRIIQDTGSGGAWPVSSDRMIWAVAAYELYKVTGDRDWLEYIYSVISNSMEDDLQTLYGTSGLVRGETSFIDWREQSYPKWMQTVDIYQSESLSTSVVHYQALRVLADIAQELGKKQEAAKYAGLADKLKEVINRELWLDDKGFYAMYRYGRNHLILNPRVETLGESLSILFGVAPQDRAERITQNNPNTPYGVAIFYPQIKDMPSYHNNALWPFVASYWALANAQVKNEVGALQAIGSVFRPAALFATNKENFNLDNGDIATELNSSNMLWSLAGNLALTYRMLFGIHFETDGLRFEPFVPKALSDTRTLTNFRYRNAVLDITVEGYGDRIQSFTVNGKASEPFIGAKAKGKLDIRIVMANQDIAPMKVTYAPNRKAPLTPISRLVEMNGESYLAWNPIEYIAGYKVIRNGEVIATTRNTSYRLETPGEYQVLGFDENGIESFASEPVQYHSILIQSLGGKATQLGSAQVSYQPTEPVSGFWGEGFVELDRQTGPVSIPLELPADGTYYLALHYANGNGPVNTENKAAIRTLLVDGQKVGTVVMPHRGQGNWYDWGLSNSIPVTLTKGNHTLTIEFRPENENMNLNTNHALVDAVRIVCP
;
A
#
# COMPACT_ATOMS: atom_id res chain seq x y z
N MET A 1 -53.76 47.96 -56.54
CA MET A 1 -53.84 46.84 -55.59
C MET A 1 -52.43 46.33 -55.34
N LYS A 2 -51.99 46.41 -54.08
CA LYS A 2 -50.63 46.12 -53.61
C LYS A 2 -50.52 44.63 -53.30
N THR A 3 -49.47 43.98 -53.81
CA THR A 3 -49.02 42.66 -53.38
C THR A 3 -48.07 42.82 -52.18
N ILE A 4 -48.36 42.08 -51.11
CA ILE A 4 -47.68 42.11 -49.81
C ILE A 4 -46.48 41.13 -49.85
N PRO A 5 -45.28 41.49 -49.36
CA PRO A 5 -44.24 40.52 -49.10
C PRO A 5 -44.35 39.99 -47.65
N LEU A 6 -44.41 38.67 -47.52
CA LEU A 6 -44.34 37.96 -46.24
C LEU A 6 -42.87 37.91 -45.79
N LEU A 7 -42.56 38.54 -44.66
CA LEU A 7 -41.29 38.36 -43.94
C LEU A 7 -41.31 36.99 -43.25
N LEU A 8 -40.42 36.08 -43.66
CA LEU A 8 -40.06 34.90 -42.89
C LEU A 8 -38.82 35.23 -42.04
N SER A 9 -39.04 35.34 -40.73
CA SER A 9 -38.02 35.40 -39.69
C SER A 9 -37.29 34.06 -39.61
N ALA A 10 -35.99 34.07 -39.90
CA ALA A 10 -35.10 32.95 -39.61
C ALA A 10 -34.86 32.90 -38.09
N LEU A 11 -35.52 31.96 -37.41
CA LEU A 11 -35.07 31.49 -36.10
C LEU A 11 -33.74 30.77 -36.31
N ALA A 12 -32.66 31.35 -35.80
CA ALA A 12 -31.41 30.62 -35.58
C ALA A 12 -31.70 29.51 -34.56
N LEU A 13 -31.86 28.28 -35.06
CA LEU A 13 -31.78 27.08 -34.25
C LEU A 13 -30.36 27.02 -33.69
N THR A 14 -30.22 27.38 -32.41
CA THR A 14 -29.05 27.02 -31.61
C THR A 14 -28.93 25.51 -31.69
N VAL A 15 -27.85 25.05 -32.32
CA VAL A 15 -27.41 23.66 -32.26
C VAL A 15 -27.30 23.32 -30.78
N ASN A 16 -28.17 22.43 -30.29
CA ASN A 16 -28.04 21.81 -28.98
C ASN A 16 -26.65 21.16 -28.94
N GLY A 17 -25.70 21.80 -28.27
CA GLY A 17 -24.41 21.20 -27.94
C GLY A 17 -24.67 19.98 -27.08
N GLY A 18 -24.45 18.79 -27.64
CA GLY A 18 -24.43 17.57 -26.83
C GLY A 18 -23.43 17.76 -25.68
N ALA A 19 -23.82 17.36 -24.47
CA ALA A 19 -22.94 17.45 -23.31
C ALA A 19 -21.60 16.75 -23.61
N GLN A 20 -20.48 17.43 -23.32
CA GLN A 20 -19.14 16.92 -23.56
C GLN A 20 -18.92 15.60 -22.82
N ASN A 21 -18.38 14.58 -23.52
CA ASN A 21 -17.92 13.34 -22.91
C ASN A 21 -16.62 13.63 -22.16
N ILE A 22 -16.59 13.38 -20.86
CA ILE A 22 -15.43 13.58 -19.99
C ILE A 22 -14.65 12.28 -19.85
N VAL A 23 -15.32 11.18 -19.54
CA VAL A 23 -14.73 9.83 -19.51
C VAL A 23 -15.65 8.88 -20.25
N GLU A 24 -15.10 7.97 -21.06
CA GLU A 24 -15.86 6.93 -21.74
C GLU A 24 -15.03 5.64 -21.77
N THR A 25 -15.60 4.56 -21.22
CA THR A 25 -15.04 3.21 -21.26
C THR A 25 -16.10 2.25 -21.78
N SER A 26 -15.75 0.97 -21.97
CA SER A 26 -16.76 -0.04 -22.33
C SER A 26 -17.76 -0.34 -21.21
N ALA A 27 -17.54 0.14 -19.98
CA ALA A 27 -18.39 -0.14 -18.84
C ALA A 27 -19.22 1.06 -18.36
N TYR A 28 -18.73 2.30 -18.54
CA TYR A 28 -19.44 3.49 -18.10
C TYR A 28 -19.05 4.72 -18.93
N SER A 29 -19.85 5.78 -18.81
CA SER A 29 -19.51 7.10 -19.36
C SER A 29 -19.86 8.21 -18.38
N TRP A 30 -19.04 9.26 -18.37
CA TRP A 30 -19.31 10.52 -17.70
C TRP A 30 -19.51 11.60 -18.75
N ARG A 31 -20.73 12.17 -18.82
CA ARG A 31 -21.14 13.17 -19.81
C ARG A 31 -21.81 14.36 -19.11
N GLY A 32 -21.21 15.55 -19.21
CA GLY A 32 -21.67 16.73 -18.47
C GLY A 32 -21.79 16.46 -16.96
N ASP A 33 -23.00 16.64 -16.41
CA ASP A 33 -23.29 16.44 -14.98
C ASP A 33 -23.81 15.03 -14.65
N THR A 34 -23.60 14.04 -15.51
CA THR A 34 -24.19 12.69 -15.34
C THR A 34 -23.21 11.57 -15.65
N ILE A 35 -23.21 10.54 -14.79
CA ILE A 35 -22.51 9.27 -14.98
C ILE A 35 -23.53 8.19 -15.32
N PHE A 36 -23.24 7.38 -16.34
CA PHE A 36 -24.06 6.26 -16.80
C PHE A 36 -23.26 4.96 -16.73
N GLN A 37 -23.85 3.90 -16.17
CA GLN A 37 -23.33 2.54 -16.18
C GLN A 37 -24.49 1.56 -16.40
N GLY A 38 -24.57 0.95 -17.58
CA GLY A 38 -25.68 0.07 -17.94
C GLY A 38 -27.03 0.78 -17.75
N GLU A 39 -27.89 0.21 -16.90
CA GLU A 39 -29.18 0.80 -16.52
C GLU A 39 -29.08 1.89 -15.44
N PHE A 40 -27.94 1.98 -14.76
CA PHE A 40 -27.73 2.93 -13.68
C PHE A 40 -27.27 4.28 -14.19
N ARG A 41 -27.71 5.34 -13.52
CA ARG A 41 -27.19 6.68 -13.71
C ARG A 41 -27.11 7.44 -12.38
N ALA A 42 -26.17 8.37 -12.29
CA ALA A 42 -26.11 9.34 -11.21
C ALA A 42 -25.86 10.74 -11.76
N TRP A 43 -26.49 11.76 -11.18
CA TRP A 43 -26.38 13.15 -11.62
C TRP A 43 -26.48 14.13 -10.45
N ALA A 44 -25.98 15.35 -10.66
CA ALA A 44 -26.06 16.44 -9.70
C ALA A 44 -27.14 17.46 -10.11
N PRO A 45 -28.32 17.52 -9.45
CA PRO A 45 -29.28 18.60 -9.70
C PRO A 45 -28.78 19.97 -9.21
N SER A 46 -27.91 20.01 -8.21
CA SER A 46 -27.22 21.19 -7.67
C SER A 46 -25.84 20.80 -7.14
N ASP A 47 -25.02 21.80 -6.78
CA ASP A 47 -23.70 21.58 -6.17
C ASP A 47 -23.78 20.92 -4.76
N ASP A 48 -24.98 20.80 -4.19
CA ASP A 48 -25.20 20.32 -2.82
C ASP A 48 -26.04 19.03 -2.78
N CYS A 49 -26.23 18.37 -3.94
CA CYS A 49 -27.03 17.16 -4.07
C CYS A 49 -26.54 16.25 -5.19
N ILE A 50 -26.51 14.94 -4.95
CA ILE A 50 -26.30 13.89 -5.95
C ILE A 50 -27.46 12.91 -5.86
N LEU A 51 -28.05 12.56 -6.99
CA LEU A 51 -29.08 11.52 -7.12
C LEU A 51 -28.53 10.34 -7.91
N SER A 52 -28.89 9.13 -7.52
CA SER A 52 -28.46 7.89 -8.16
C SER A 52 -29.61 6.90 -8.33
N THR A 53 -29.65 6.19 -9.46
CA THR A 53 -30.54 5.02 -9.64
C THR A 53 -29.87 3.70 -9.28
N TYR A 54 -28.60 3.74 -8.85
CA TYR A 54 -27.82 2.55 -8.54
C TYR A 54 -28.53 1.62 -7.55
N SER A 55 -28.37 0.32 -7.77
CA SER A 55 -28.73 -0.73 -6.82
C SER A 55 -27.63 -1.78 -6.85
N ALA A 56 -27.17 -2.22 -5.68
CA ALA A 56 -26.22 -3.33 -5.59
C ALA A 56 -26.88 -4.64 -6.02
N GLN A 57 -26.07 -5.67 -6.26
CA GLN A 57 -26.54 -7.02 -6.50
C GLN A 57 -27.55 -7.49 -5.42
N PRO A 58 -28.52 -8.35 -5.78
CA PRO A 58 -29.50 -8.87 -4.83
C PRO A 58 -28.85 -9.52 -3.60
N GLY A 59 -29.38 -9.21 -2.42
CA GLY A 59 -28.87 -9.76 -1.15
C GLY A 59 -27.64 -9.07 -0.57
N TYR A 60 -27.16 -7.98 -1.18
CA TYR A 60 -26.11 -7.15 -0.57
C TYR A 60 -26.58 -6.63 0.81
N PHE A 61 -25.73 -6.81 1.81
CA PHE A 61 -26.11 -6.70 3.23
C PHE A 61 -26.01 -5.30 3.80
N MET A 62 -25.29 -4.38 3.13
CA MET A 62 -25.13 -2.99 3.58
C MET A 62 -26.15 -2.06 2.90
N PRO A 63 -26.60 -0.98 3.57
CA PRO A 63 -27.43 0.04 2.95
C PRO A 63 -26.77 0.69 1.74
N VAL A 64 -27.58 0.95 0.71
CA VAL A 64 -27.18 1.68 -0.50
C VAL A 64 -28.03 2.94 -0.59
N ASP A 65 -27.43 4.07 -0.21
CA ASP A 65 -28.06 5.38 -0.35
C ASP A 65 -28.13 5.77 -1.82
N LYS A 66 -29.27 6.33 -2.24
CA LYS A 66 -29.53 6.77 -3.62
C LYS A 66 -29.47 8.30 -3.77
N GLU A 67 -29.20 8.98 -2.67
CA GLU A 67 -29.14 10.42 -2.59
C GLU A 67 -28.07 10.81 -1.58
N TRP A 68 -27.20 11.74 -1.99
CA TRP A 68 -26.39 12.53 -1.08
C TRP A 68 -26.90 13.96 -1.12
N LYS A 69 -26.99 14.58 0.06
CA LYS A 69 -27.28 16.00 0.25
C LYS A 69 -26.33 16.53 1.31
N VAL A 70 -25.83 17.74 1.11
CA VAL A 70 -24.99 18.40 2.11
C VAL A 70 -25.72 18.46 3.45
N ASN A 71 -25.03 18.09 4.53
CA ASN A 71 -25.60 18.07 5.87
C ASN A 71 -24.85 18.97 6.86
N ASN A 72 -23.56 19.22 6.61
CA ASN A 72 -22.72 20.03 7.47
C ASN A 72 -22.49 21.46 6.94
N ASP A 73 -22.07 22.37 7.82
CA ASP A 73 -21.63 23.71 7.42
C ASP A 73 -20.24 23.65 6.76
N LEU A 74 -20.22 23.88 5.44
CA LEU A 74 -19.00 23.88 4.65
C LEU A 74 -18.32 25.26 4.57
N SER A 75 -18.90 26.32 5.14
CA SER A 75 -18.37 27.69 5.08
C SER A 75 -16.96 27.89 5.66
N PRO A 76 -16.49 27.09 6.64
CA PRO A 76 -15.10 27.20 7.13
C PRO A 76 -14.04 26.74 6.12
N TYR A 77 -14.43 25.93 5.12
CA TYR A 77 -13.53 25.28 4.16
C TYR A 77 -13.49 26.02 2.82
N PRO A 78 -12.54 25.67 1.93
CA PRO A 78 -12.49 26.27 0.59
C PRO A 78 -13.73 25.92 -0.24
N ARG A 79 -14.18 26.85 -1.09
CA ARG A 79 -15.35 26.64 -1.97
C ARG A 79 -14.92 26.56 -3.42
N LEU A 80 -15.26 25.45 -4.07
CA LEU A 80 -15.08 25.25 -5.51
C LEU A 80 -16.26 25.86 -6.27
N SER A 81 -15.95 26.56 -7.36
CA SER A 81 -16.89 26.97 -8.39
C SER A 81 -16.33 26.59 -9.75
N SER A 82 -17.10 25.83 -10.52
CA SER A 82 -16.76 25.36 -11.87
C SER A 82 -18.05 25.24 -12.70
N SER A 83 -17.92 25.08 -14.02
CA SER A 83 -19.06 24.85 -14.91
C SER A 83 -19.67 23.44 -14.77
N ASN A 84 -18.96 22.51 -14.14
CA ASN A 84 -19.40 21.12 -13.98
C ASN A 84 -20.04 20.93 -12.59
N ARG A 85 -21.37 20.82 -12.54
CA ARG A 85 -22.10 20.69 -11.27
C ARG A 85 -21.84 19.36 -10.59
N LEU A 86 -21.62 18.29 -11.35
CA LEU A 86 -21.28 16.99 -10.77
C LEU A 86 -19.91 17.04 -10.07
N HIS A 87 -18.93 17.72 -10.65
CA HIS A 87 -17.63 17.94 -9.98
C HIS A 87 -17.80 18.77 -8.71
N ASN A 88 -18.55 19.89 -8.77
CA ASN A 88 -18.82 20.70 -7.57
C ASN A 88 -19.50 19.87 -6.47
N ALA A 89 -20.50 19.05 -6.82
CA ALA A 89 -21.23 18.21 -5.89
C ALA A 89 -20.35 17.11 -5.27
N ILE A 90 -19.53 16.43 -6.07
CA ILE A 90 -18.59 15.41 -5.58
C ILE A 90 -17.53 16.03 -4.67
N TYR A 91 -17.06 17.24 -4.98
CA TYR A 91 -16.15 18.00 -4.11
C TYR A 91 -16.82 18.36 -2.78
N ASN A 92 -18.04 18.90 -2.80
CA ASN A 92 -18.79 19.25 -1.59
C ASN A 92 -19.11 18.01 -0.75
N MET A 93 -19.42 16.86 -1.37
CA MET A 93 -19.57 15.58 -0.69
C MET A 93 -18.29 15.15 0.02
N GLY A 94 -17.12 15.33 -0.61
CA GLY A 94 -15.83 15.08 0.04
C GLY A 94 -15.62 15.93 1.29
N LEU A 95 -15.97 17.22 1.25
CA LEU A 95 -15.88 18.11 2.42
C LEU A 95 -16.90 17.77 3.50
N ASP A 96 -18.13 17.45 3.11
CA ASP A 96 -19.22 17.09 4.03
C ASP A 96 -18.89 15.79 4.78
N GLU A 97 -18.43 14.76 4.08
CA GLU A 97 -18.01 13.50 4.69
C GLU A 97 -16.72 13.65 5.51
N MET A 98 -15.79 14.53 5.10
CA MET A 98 -14.61 14.85 5.89
C MET A 98 -14.98 15.36 7.29
N ILE A 99 -15.99 16.22 7.40
CA ILE A 99 -16.47 16.74 8.70
C ILE A 99 -17.01 15.59 9.56
N ASN A 100 -17.73 14.65 8.96
CA ASN A 100 -18.23 13.45 9.66
C ASN A 100 -17.10 12.55 10.19
N ASN A 101 -15.90 12.65 9.63
CA ASN A 101 -14.73 11.85 10.02
C ASN A 101 -13.82 12.52 11.05
N VAL A 102 -14.22 13.65 11.63
CA VAL A 102 -13.53 14.24 12.78
C VAL A 102 -14.26 13.81 14.06
N GLU A 103 -13.59 13.03 14.89
CA GLU A 103 -14.11 12.54 16.17
C GLU A 103 -14.11 13.63 17.26
N PRO A 104 -14.88 13.47 18.36
CA PRO A 104 -14.92 14.45 19.45
C PRO A 104 -13.56 14.75 20.11
N ASP A 105 -12.62 13.80 20.07
CA ASP A 105 -11.25 13.99 20.57
C ASP A 105 -10.31 14.64 19.53
N SER A 106 -10.87 15.15 18.44
CA SER A 106 -10.16 15.73 17.29
C SER A 106 -9.25 14.73 16.58
N THR A 107 -9.51 13.43 16.66
CA THR A 107 -8.86 12.46 15.77
C THR A 107 -9.63 12.27 14.47
N LEU A 108 -8.95 11.77 13.45
CA LEU A 108 -9.54 11.35 12.19
C LEU A 108 -10.00 9.90 12.33
N ARG A 109 -11.29 9.69 12.08
CA ARG A 109 -11.90 8.37 11.89
C ARG A 109 -11.61 7.85 10.49
N THR A 110 -11.37 6.53 10.39
CA THR A 110 -11.11 5.85 9.12
C THR A 110 -12.34 5.80 8.19
N GLY A 111 -13.52 5.47 8.70
CA GLY A 111 -14.76 5.50 7.92
C GLY A 111 -16.01 5.25 8.77
N LYS A 112 -17.19 5.27 8.16
CA LYS A 112 -18.46 5.08 8.89
C LYS A 112 -18.48 3.79 9.71
N GLU A 113 -18.04 2.69 9.09
CA GLU A 113 -17.99 1.36 9.72
C GLU A 113 -16.66 1.09 10.45
N TRP A 114 -15.67 1.98 10.32
CA TRP A 114 -14.32 1.83 10.86
C TRP A 114 -13.98 2.98 11.80
N SER A 115 -14.23 2.79 13.10
CA SER A 115 -13.88 3.79 14.10
C SER A 115 -12.39 3.77 14.45
N GLY A 116 -11.92 4.88 15.04
CA GLY A 116 -10.56 5.01 15.55
C GLY A 116 -9.53 5.39 14.51
N VAL A 117 -8.28 5.49 14.97
CA VAL A 117 -7.13 5.99 14.22
C VAL A 117 -6.25 4.84 13.77
N TRP A 118 -6.12 4.72 12.44
CA TRP A 118 -5.26 3.76 11.79
C TRP A 118 -4.10 4.52 11.15
N THR A 119 -2.86 4.20 11.54
CA THR A 119 -1.61 4.79 11.06
C THR A 119 -1.61 4.97 9.54
N ARG A 120 -1.96 3.96 8.76
CA ARG A 120 -1.85 4.02 7.29
C ARG A 120 -2.94 4.87 6.66
N ASP A 121 -4.18 4.63 7.07
CA ASP A 121 -5.37 5.31 6.57
C ASP A 121 -5.25 6.81 6.79
N VAL A 122 -4.88 7.24 8.01
CA VAL A 122 -4.68 8.67 8.27
C VAL A 122 -3.47 9.21 7.52
N SER A 123 -2.38 8.45 7.39
CA SER A 123 -1.17 8.94 6.73
C SER A 123 -1.39 9.19 5.24
N TYR A 124 -1.95 8.22 4.51
CA TYR A 124 -2.28 8.41 3.10
C TYR A 124 -3.31 9.53 2.90
N SER A 125 -4.28 9.65 3.80
CA SER A 125 -5.29 10.72 3.74
C SER A 125 -4.71 12.10 4.02
N ILE A 126 -3.74 12.22 4.93
CA ILE A 126 -3.01 13.46 5.24
C ILE A 126 -2.20 13.92 4.02
N ILE A 127 -1.51 12.98 3.38
CA ILE A 127 -0.75 13.25 2.14
C ILE A 127 -1.72 13.71 1.05
N LEU A 128 -2.89 13.08 0.89
CA LEU A 128 -3.85 13.47 -0.14
C LEU A 128 -4.47 14.84 0.14
N SER A 129 -5.16 15.02 1.28
CA SER A 129 -5.81 16.31 1.59
C SER A 129 -6.05 16.68 3.06
N MET A 130 -5.98 15.73 4.00
CA MET A 130 -6.28 16.04 5.41
C MET A 130 -5.24 16.96 6.04
N GLY A 131 -3.98 16.95 5.57
CA GLY A 131 -2.92 17.78 6.13
C GLY A 131 -3.20 19.29 6.06
N TYR A 132 -3.92 19.74 5.03
CA TYR A 132 -4.24 21.16 4.82
C TYR A 132 -5.72 21.51 5.01
N LEU A 133 -6.63 20.53 5.01
CA LEU A 133 -8.03 20.75 5.33
C LEU A 133 -8.37 20.52 6.81
N GLN A 134 -7.65 19.62 7.47
CA GLN A 134 -7.82 19.24 8.88
C GLN A 134 -6.46 19.18 9.61
N PRO A 135 -5.65 20.25 9.64
CA PRO A 135 -4.29 20.20 10.19
C PRO A 135 -4.24 19.83 11.68
N LEU A 136 -5.19 20.31 12.48
CA LEU A 136 -5.28 19.96 13.90
C LEU A 136 -5.60 18.47 14.07
N ALA A 137 -6.64 17.97 13.38
CA ALA A 137 -7.02 16.58 13.52
C ALA A 137 -5.96 15.63 12.98
N SER A 138 -5.25 16.04 11.92
CA SER A 138 -4.07 15.34 11.39
C SER A 138 -2.96 15.24 12.45
N LYS A 139 -2.60 16.34 13.11
CA LYS A 139 -1.56 16.36 14.17
C LYS A 139 -1.93 15.42 15.33
N VAL A 140 -3.15 15.53 15.85
CA VAL A 140 -3.64 14.73 16.97
C VAL A 140 -3.68 13.24 16.62
N SER A 141 -4.15 12.91 15.41
CA SER A 141 -4.17 11.53 14.90
C SER A 141 -2.78 10.93 14.76
N LEU A 142 -1.82 11.66 14.18
CA LEU A 142 -0.44 11.21 14.07
C LEU A 142 0.18 10.96 15.45
N MET A 143 -0.03 11.87 16.41
CA MET A 143 0.45 11.70 17.79
C MET A 143 -0.18 10.49 18.50
N LYS A 144 -1.46 10.18 18.22
CA LYS A 144 -2.13 8.98 18.76
C LYS A 144 -1.47 7.68 18.31
N LYS A 145 -0.74 7.72 17.18
CA LYS A 145 -0.01 6.60 16.59
C LYS A 145 1.48 6.61 16.93
N VAL A 146 1.84 7.20 18.06
CA VAL A 146 3.18 7.12 18.64
C VAL A 146 3.09 6.46 20.01
N ASN A 147 3.90 5.43 20.26
CA ASN A 147 3.92 4.73 21.54
C ASN A 147 4.70 5.50 22.62
N ALA A 148 4.67 5.01 23.86
CA ALA A 148 5.34 5.64 24.99
C ALA A 148 6.88 5.76 24.83
N ASN A 149 7.49 4.94 23.98
CA ASN A 149 8.91 4.97 23.65
C ASN A 149 9.21 5.92 22.47
N GLY A 150 8.23 6.66 21.95
CA GLY A 150 8.44 7.55 20.82
C GLY A 150 8.67 6.81 19.49
N ARG A 151 8.05 5.63 19.31
CA ARG A 151 8.05 4.90 18.03
C ARG A 151 6.67 4.97 17.38
N ILE A 152 6.66 4.97 16.05
CA ILE A 152 5.44 4.89 15.25
C ILE A 152 4.76 3.54 15.50
N ILE A 153 3.45 3.53 15.75
CA ILE A 153 2.67 2.31 15.97
C ILE A 153 2.29 1.72 14.60
N GLN A 154 2.51 0.42 14.42
CA GLN A 154 1.87 -0.34 13.34
C GLN A 154 0.45 -0.72 13.76
N ASP A 155 -0.51 -0.60 12.85
CA ASP A 155 -1.89 -1.06 13.07
C ASP A 155 -2.01 -2.59 13.02
N THR A 156 -3.23 -3.09 13.20
CA THR A 156 -3.66 -4.46 12.85
C THR A 156 -2.98 -4.94 11.57
N GLY A 157 -2.44 -6.16 11.62
CA GLY A 157 -1.64 -6.74 10.56
C GLY A 157 -1.27 -8.18 10.89
N SER A 158 -0.69 -8.86 9.90
CA SER A 158 -0.33 -10.28 10.00
C SER A 158 0.58 -10.58 11.21
N GLY A 159 0.28 -11.63 11.97
CA GLY A 159 1.18 -12.22 12.96
C GLY A 159 1.49 -11.40 14.21
N GLY A 160 0.65 -10.43 14.57
CA GLY A 160 0.98 -9.47 15.62
C GLY A 160 1.69 -8.23 15.06
N ALA A 161 1.34 -7.84 13.83
CA ALA A 161 1.76 -6.62 13.13
C ALA A 161 3.27 -6.46 13.01
N TRP A 162 3.88 -5.39 13.54
CA TRP A 162 5.33 -5.18 13.41
C TRP A 162 6.09 -6.30 14.15
N PRO A 163 7.05 -6.98 13.48
CA PRO A 163 7.73 -6.58 12.25
C PRO A 163 7.22 -7.24 10.97
N VAL A 164 6.15 -8.04 11.01
CA VAL A 164 5.56 -8.70 9.83
C VAL A 164 4.93 -7.68 8.87
N SER A 165 4.12 -6.76 9.39
CA SER A 165 3.67 -5.58 8.68
C SER A 165 4.58 -4.41 9.08
N SER A 166 5.14 -3.72 8.09
CA SER A 166 6.25 -2.78 8.28
C SER A 166 6.10 -1.45 7.55
N ASP A 167 4.90 -1.19 7.02
CA ASP A 167 4.58 -0.01 6.23
C ASP A 167 4.14 1.20 7.06
N ARG A 168 4.15 1.09 8.41
CA ARG A 168 3.97 2.22 9.36
C ARG A 168 4.78 3.46 9.01
N MET A 169 5.90 3.30 8.31
CA MET A 169 6.79 4.39 7.92
C MET A 169 6.15 5.42 6.98
N ILE A 170 4.99 5.14 6.37
CA ILE A 170 4.21 6.16 5.65
C ILE A 170 3.81 7.33 6.57
N TRP A 171 3.71 7.09 7.88
CA TRP A 171 3.52 8.12 8.90
C TRP A 171 4.58 9.22 8.83
N ALA A 172 5.83 8.89 8.51
CA ALA A 172 6.91 9.86 8.38
C ALA A 172 6.61 10.87 7.27
N VAL A 173 6.11 10.39 6.14
CA VAL A 173 5.77 11.20 4.97
C VAL A 173 4.58 12.12 5.28
N ALA A 174 3.54 11.59 5.92
CA ALA A 174 2.39 12.36 6.35
C ALA A 174 2.74 13.45 7.39
N ALA A 175 3.57 13.11 8.37
CA ALA A 175 4.02 14.03 9.41
C ALA A 175 4.86 15.18 8.84
N TYR A 176 5.70 14.89 7.85
CA TYR A 176 6.47 15.91 7.14
C TYR A 176 5.61 16.75 6.20
N GLU A 177 4.62 16.17 5.53
CA GLU A 177 3.63 16.93 4.75
C GLU A 177 2.91 17.96 5.63
N LEU A 178 2.50 17.57 6.84
CA LEU A 178 1.89 18.48 7.81
C LEU A 178 2.84 19.61 8.24
N TYR A 179 4.15 19.33 8.35
CA TYR A 179 5.15 20.37 8.56
C TYR A 179 5.21 21.35 7.39
N LYS A 180 5.25 20.88 6.14
CA LYS A 180 5.27 21.77 4.96
C LYS A 180 4.02 22.67 4.90
N VAL A 181 2.86 22.13 5.28
CA VAL A 181 1.61 22.91 5.40
C VAL A 181 1.72 23.99 6.48
N THR A 182 2.11 23.62 7.70
CA THR A 182 2.00 24.48 8.89
C THR A 182 3.20 25.38 9.14
N GLY A 183 4.39 24.94 8.77
CA GLY A 183 5.67 25.56 9.13
C GLY A 183 6.03 25.44 10.62
N ASP A 184 5.37 24.55 11.37
CA ASP A 184 5.56 24.38 12.82
C ASP A 184 6.93 23.74 13.14
N ARG A 185 7.84 24.53 13.71
CA ARG A 185 9.21 24.07 14.03
C ARG A 185 9.24 23.08 15.19
N ASP A 186 8.38 23.25 16.19
CA ASP A 186 8.30 22.33 17.34
C ASP A 186 7.80 20.96 16.86
N TRP A 187 6.86 20.96 15.91
CA TRP A 187 6.43 19.74 15.24
C TRP A 187 7.57 19.06 14.49
N LEU A 188 8.39 19.81 13.74
CA LEU A 188 9.54 19.28 13.01
C LEU A 188 10.54 18.56 13.93
N GLU A 189 10.86 19.16 15.08
CA GLU A 189 11.78 18.58 16.07
C GLU A 189 11.21 17.32 16.73
N TYR A 190 9.91 17.32 17.03
CA TYR A 190 9.21 16.16 17.55
C TYR A 190 9.23 14.99 16.57
N ILE A 191 8.82 15.22 15.32
CA ILE A 191 8.71 14.14 14.33
C ILE A 191 10.08 13.57 13.96
N TYR A 192 11.15 14.39 13.94
CA TYR A 192 12.51 13.88 13.72
C TYR A 192 12.85 12.74 14.68
N SER A 193 12.58 12.95 15.98
CA SER A 193 12.90 11.98 17.02
C SER A 193 12.06 10.71 16.87
N VAL A 194 10.76 10.85 16.57
CA VAL A 194 9.86 9.71 16.36
C VAL A 194 10.25 8.86 15.15
N ILE A 195 10.52 9.52 14.02
CA ILE A 195 10.85 8.85 12.76
C ILE A 195 12.23 8.18 12.87
N SER A 196 13.23 8.87 13.44
CA SER A 196 14.58 8.31 13.58
C SER A 196 14.60 7.09 14.49
N ASN A 197 13.96 7.16 15.67
CA ASN A 197 13.84 6.00 16.56
C ASN A 197 13.20 4.79 15.84
N SER A 198 12.13 5.03 15.08
CA SER A 198 11.42 3.98 14.35
C SER A 198 12.26 3.39 13.22
N MET A 199 12.96 4.23 12.45
CA MET A 199 13.82 3.81 11.35
C MET A 199 15.03 3.01 11.84
N GLU A 200 15.65 3.38 12.96
CA GLU A 200 16.78 2.61 13.49
C GLU A 200 16.35 1.21 13.95
N ASP A 201 15.16 1.05 14.55
CA ASP A 201 14.59 -0.26 14.88
C ASP A 201 14.35 -1.10 13.60
N ASP A 202 13.82 -0.46 12.56
CA ASP A 202 13.54 -1.09 11.26
C ASP A 202 14.82 -1.51 10.53
N LEU A 203 15.88 -0.70 10.54
CA LEU A 203 17.19 -1.01 9.93
C LEU A 203 17.83 -2.27 10.53
N GLN A 204 17.50 -2.63 11.78
CA GLN A 204 18.01 -3.83 12.44
C GLN A 204 17.16 -5.08 12.21
N THR A 205 15.91 -4.91 11.78
CA THR A 205 14.90 -5.98 11.82
C THR A 205 14.31 -6.32 10.44
N LEU A 206 14.24 -5.34 9.53
CA LEU A 206 13.45 -5.45 8.31
C LEU A 206 14.27 -5.50 7.02
N TYR A 207 15.59 -5.32 7.03
CA TYR A 207 16.34 -5.29 5.77
C TYR A 207 16.82 -6.69 5.40
N GLY A 208 16.36 -7.18 4.24
CA GLY A 208 16.76 -8.47 3.70
C GLY A 208 18.20 -8.48 3.18
N THR A 209 18.71 -9.66 2.84
CA THR A 209 20.06 -9.81 2.29
C THR A 209 20.21 -9.16 0.91
N SER A 210 19.11 -8.98 0.17
CA SER A 210 19.07 -8.23 -1.09
C SER A 210 19.27 -6.71 -0.90
N GLY A 211 19.02 -6.21 0.31
CA GLY A 211 18.90 -4.79 0.64
C GLY A 211 17.48 -4.23 0.53
N LEU A 212 16.50 -5.01 0.06
CA LEU A 212 15.08 -4.62 0.09
C LEU A 212 14.51 -4.70 1.51
N VAL A 213 13.37 -4.04 1.70
CA VAL A 213 12.64 -4.06 2.97
C VAL A 213 11.68 -5.25 2.99
N ARG A 214 11.75 -5.97 4.10
CA ARG A 214 10.92 -7.11 4.45
C ARG A 214 9.56 -6.69 5.00
N GLY A 215 8.56 -7.51 4.72
CA GLY A 215 7.23 -7.42 5.28
C GLY A 215 6.12 -7.22 4.26
N GLU A 216 4.91 -7.24 4.80
CA GLU A 216 3.66 -7.20 4.06
C GLU A 216 3.59 -6.01 3.09
N THR A 217 2.84 -6.19 2.00
CA THR A 217 2.53 -5.11 1.06
C THR A 217 1.73 -4.03 1.76
N SER A 218 2.01 -2.77 1.44
CA SER A 218 1.41 -1.65 2.16
C SER A 218 -0.10 -1.68 2.02
N PHE A 219 -0.83 -1.38 3.10
CA PHE A 219 -2.31 -1.41 3.24
C PHE A 219 -3.03 -2.74 2.95
N ILE A 220 -2.40 -3.70 2.26
CA ILE A 220 -3.00 -4.99 1.88
C ILE A 220 -2.77 -6.02 3.00
N ASP A 221 -3.41 -5.77 4.14
CA ASP A 221 -3.21 -6.46 5.42
C ASP A 221 -4.04 -7.73 5.63
N TRP A 222 -4.88 -8.06 4.67
CA TRP A 222 -5.57 -9.35 4.63
C TRP A 222 -4.76 -10.32 3.78
N ARG A 223 -3.83 -11.02 4.43
CA ARG A 223 -2.86 -11.92 3.77
C ARG A 223 -3.43 -12.81 2.66
N GLU A 224 -4.62 -13.38 2.88
CA GLU A 224 -5.23 -14.34 1.95
C GLU A 224 -5.68 -13.66 0.64
N GLN A 225 -5.82 -12.33 0.65
CA GLN A 225 -6.19 -11.52 -0.50
C GLN A 225 -5.01 -11.14 -1.40
N SER A 226 -3.76 -11.38 -1.02
CA SER A 226 -2.58 -10.93 -1.80
C SER A 226 -1.41 -11.90 -1.82
N TYR A 227 -1.37 -12.87 -0.89
CA TYR A 227 -0.35 -13.90 -0.80
C TYR A 227 -0.95 -15.30 -1.09
N PRO A 228 -0.14 -16.27 -1.56
CA PRO A 228 -0.61 -17.64 -1.70
C PRO A 228 -1.00 -18.23 -0.34
N LYS A 229 -2.09 -19.02 -0.32
CA LYS A 229 -2.68 -19.61 0.90
C LYS A 229 -1.71 -20.39 1.80
N TRP A 230 -0.62 -20.90 1.26
CA TRP A 230 0.37 -21.64 2.05
C TRP A 230 1.26 -20.73 2.90
N MET A 231 1.45 -19.46 2.51
CA MET A 231 2.33 -18.54 3.23
C MET A 231 1.76 -18.22 4.61
N GLN A 232 2.58 -18.48 5.62
CA GLN A 232 2.31 -18.12 7.00
C GLN A 232 2.80 -16.69 7.28
N THR A 233 2.42 -16.15 8.43
CA THR A 233 2.82 -14.80 8.88
C THR A 233 4.34 -14.59 8.86
N VAL A 234 5.12 -15.62 9.14
CA VAL A 234 6.59 -15.58 9.05
C VAL A 234 7.12 -15.57 7.62
N ASP A 235 6.42 -16.20 6.67
CA ASP A 235 6.77 -16.16 5.25
C ASP A 235 6.45 -14.74 4.70
N ILE A 236 5.38 -14.11 5.17
CA ILE A 236 5.02 -12.72 4.86
C ILE A 236 6.04 -11.74 5.45
N TYR A 237 6.53 -11.98 6.66
CA TYR A 237 7.65 -11.20 7.19
C TYR A 237 8.86 -11.30 6.25
N GLN A 238 9.14 -12.47 5.65
CA GLN A 238 10.28 -12.62 4.76
C GLN A 238 10.08 -12.05 3.35
N SER A 239 8.85 -11.72 2.94
CA SER A 239 8.61 -11.17 1.61
C SER A 239 9.24 -9.78 1.48
N GLU A 240 9.71 -9.45 0.28
CA GLU A 240 10.34 -8.16 -0.02
C GLU A 240 9.45 -7.40 -1.01
N SER A 241 8.63 -6.46 -0.50
CA SER A 241 7.56 -5.83 -1.28
C SER A 241 7.92 -4.44 -1.83
N LEU A 242 7.41 -4.12 -3.02
CA LEU A 242 7.63 -2.85 -3.72
C LEU A 242 7.13 -1.67 -2.89
N SER A 243 5.83 -1.67 -2.56
CA SER A 243 5.18 -0.58 -1.84
C SER A 243 5.90 -0.24 -0.54
N THR A 244 6.28 -1.25 0.23
CA THR A 244 6.90 -1.07 1.55
C THR A 244 8.34 -0.57 1.42
N SER A 245 9.08 -1.08 0.44
CA SER A 245 10.42 -0.56 0.11
C SER A 245 10.37 0.89 -0.36
N VAL A 246 9.39 1.27 -1.19
CA VAL A 246 9.21 2.66 -1.64
C VAL A 246 8.81 3.59 -0.48
N VAL A 247 7.95 3.13 0.43
CA VAL A 247 7.59 3.88 1.65
C VAL A 247 8.81 4.11 2.54
N HIS A 248 9.65 3.09 2.75
CA HIS A 248 10.89 3.23 3.52
C HIS A 248 11.90 4.14 2.84
N TYR A 249 12.04 4.06 1.52
CA TYR A 249 12.85 5.00 0.75
C TYR A 249 12.43 6.44 1.03
N GLN A 250 11.12 6.73 0.93
CA GLN A 250 10.63 8.08 1.14
C GLN A 250 10.78 8.52 2.61
N ALA A 251 10.60 7.62 3.57
CA ALA A 251 10.84 7.93 4.99
C ALA A 251 12.32 8.26 5.28
N LEU A 252 13.27 7.57 4.63
CA LEU A 252 14.70 7.89 4.71
C LEU A 252 15.02 9.26 4.09
N ARG A 253 14.40 9.61 2.96
CA ARG A 253 14.51 10.95 2.36
C ARG A 253 13.98 12.03 3.29
N VAL A 254 12.78 11.82 3.85
CA VAL A 254 12.18 12.73 4.84
C VAL A 254 13.10 12.92 6.04
N LEU A 255 13.70 11.85 6.58
CA LEU A 255 14.66 11.96 7.66
C LEU A 255 15.88 12.79 7.28
N ALA A 256 16.41 12.60 6.06
CA ALA A 256 17.54 13.37 5.56
C ALA A 256 17.20 14.86 5.45
N ASP A 257 16.03 15.18 4.90
CA ASP A 257 15.55 16.56 4.72
C ASP A 257 15.31 17.25 6.07
N ILE A 258 14.65 16.56 7.01
CA ILE A 258 14.46 17.09 8.36
C ILE A 258 15.81 17.27 9.08
N ALA A 259 16.71 16.29 8.99
CA ALA A 259 18.05 16.40 9.58
C ALA A 259 18.80 17.61 9.03
N GLN A 260 18.75 17.84 7.71
CA GLN A 260 19.38 18.97 7.06
C GLN A 260 18.79 20.31 7.56
N GLU A 261 17.46 20.39 7.65
CA GLU A 261 16.71 21.55 8.15
C GLU A 261 16.94 21.81 9.66
N LEU A 262 17.31 20.77 10.42
CA LEU A 262 17.75 20.85 11.82
C LEU A 262 19.27 21.07 11.98
N GLY A 263 20.04 21.16 10.90
CA GLY A 263 21.50 21.33 10.93
C GLY A 263 22.31 20.07 11.29
N LYS A 264 21.67 18.88 11.30
CA LYS A 264 22.24 17.57 11.61
C LYS A 264 22.89 16.93 10.38
N LYS A 265 24.00 17.50 9.93
CA LYS A 265 24.62 17.18 8.62
C LYS A 265 25.07 15.73 8.47
N GLN A 266 25.53 15.08 9.54
CA GLN A 266 26.01 13.69 9.47
C GLN A 266 24.84 12.72 9.31
N GLU A 267 23.77 12.94 10.06
CA GLU A 267 22.53 12.18 9.98
C GLU A 267 21.84 12.39 8.65
N ALA A 268 21.81 13.64 8.14
CA ALA A 268 21.31 13.94 6.80
C ALA A 268 22.04 13.11 5.73
N ALA A 269 23.38 13.07 5.78
CA ALA A 269 24.19 12.27 4.86
C ALA A 269 23.96 10.76 5.03
N LYS A 270 23.84 10.26 6.26
CA LYS A 270 23.53 8.85 6.56
C LYS A 270 22.21 8.42 5.89
N TYR A 271 21.13 9.15 6.18
CA TYR A 271 19.80 8.76 5.71
C TYR A 271 19.65 8.98 4.20
N ALA A 272 20.25 10.02 3.63
CA ALA A 272 20.30 10.21 2.18
C ALA A 272 21.02 9.03 1.49
N GLY A 273 22.19 8.62 2.00
CA GLY A 273 22.94 7.49 1.43
C GLY A 273 22.22 6.13 1.58
N LEU A 274 21.44 5.93 2.65
CA LEU A 274 20.58 4.75 2.78
C LEU A 274 19.43 4.78 1.77
N ALA A 275 18.80 5.95 1.57
CA ALA A 275 17.74 6.12 0.57
C ALA A 275 18.27 5.87 -0.85
N ASP A 276 19.45 6.41 -1.19
CA ASP A 276 20.08 6.19 -2.51
C ASP A 276 20.29 4.70 -2.78
N LYS A 277 20.86 3.97 -1.81
CA LYS A 277 21.05 2.52 -1.92
C LYS A 277 19.73 1.78 -2.09
N LEU A 278 18.71 2.11 -1.30
CA LEU A 278 17.42 1.44 -1.39
C LEU A 278 16.75 1.69 -2.76
N LYS A 279 16.84 2.91 -3.30
CA LYS A 279 16.36 3.21 -4.66
C LYS A 279 17.08 2.37 -5.72
N GLU A 280 18.40 2.21 -5.61
CA GLU A 280 19.16 1.34 -6.53
C GLU A 280 18.73 -0.11 -6.43
N VAL A 281 18.56 -0.63 -5.21
CA VAL A 281 18.12 -2.02 -5.00
C VAL A 281 16.69 -2.25 -5.54
N ILE A 282 15.73 -1.36 -5.26
CA ILE A 282 14.37 -1.46 -5.84
C ILE A 282 14.44 -1.54 -7.36
N ASN A 283 15.23 -0.65 -7.99
CA ASN A 283 15.37 -0.60 -9.43
C ASN A 283 16.06 -1.83 -10.05
N ARG A 284 16.92 -2.51 -9.29
CA ARG A 284 17.64 -3.70 -9.73
C ARG A 284 16.84 -4.98 -9.52
N GLU A 285 16.22 -5.13 -8.35
CA GLU A 285 15.62 -6.40 -7.92
C GLU A 285 14.16 -6.56 -8.36
N LEU A 286 13.43 -5.45 -8.57
CA LEU A 286 11.98 -5.50 -8.82
C LEU A 286 11.58 -5.08 -10.24
N TRP A 287 12.44 -4.45 -11.03
CA TRP A 287 12.07 -3.99 -12.37
C TRP A 287 11.90 -5.16 -13.36
N LEU A 288 10.75 -5.23 -14.02
CA LEU A 288 10.46 -6.21 -15.07
C LEU A 288 10.56 -5.55 -16.44
N ASP A 289 11.69 -5.73 -17.12
CA ASP A 289 11.92 -5.03 -18.39
C ASP A 289 10.98 -5.48 -19.51
N ASP A 290 10.54 -6.74 -19.53
CA ASP A 290 9.56 -7.23 -20.51
C ASP A 290 8.13 -6.70 -20.25
N LYS A 291 7.83 -6.31 -19.02
CA LYS A 291 6.52 -5.79 -18.61
C LYS A 291 6.43 -4.27 -18.59
N GLY A 292 7.56 -3.59 -18.34
CA GLY A 292 7.62 -2.14 -18.23
C GLY A 292 7.05 -1.57 -16.92
N PHE A 293 7.07 -2.36 -15.85
CA PHE A 293 6.69 -1.96 -14.49
C PHE A 293 7.49 -2.78 -13.45
N TYR A 294 7.34 -2.50 -12.16
CA TYR A 294 7.95 -3.27 -11.09
C TYR A 294 7.07 -4.47 -10.67
N ALA A 295 7.72 -5.53 -10.24
CA ALA A 295 7.09 -6.66 -9.58
C ALA A 295 6.57 -6.28 -8.19
N MET A 296 5.45 -6.87 -7.79
CA MET A 296 4.76 -6.59 -6.53
C MET A 296 5.61 -6.95 -5.31
N TYR A 297 6.23 -8.12 -5.29
CA TYR A 297 7.14 -8.56 -4.23
C TYR A 297 7.99 -9.77 -4.62
N ARG A 298 9.02 -10.05 -3.81
CA ARG A 298 9.70 -11.36 -3.76
C ARG A 298 9.19 -12.17 -2.58
N TYR A 299 9.06 -13.49 -2.74
CA TYR A 299 8.51 -14.38 -1.70
C TYR A 299 9.09 -15.80 -1.80
N GLY A 300 9.02 -16.56 -0.71
CA GLY A 300 9.64 -17.87 -0.59
C GLY A 300 10.11 -18.12 0.84
N ARG A 301 11.04 -19.06 1.02
CA ARG A 301 11.70 -19.32 2.31
C ARG A 301 13.20 -19.13 2.18
N ASN A 302 13.96 -20.17 1.83
CA ASN A 302 15.42 -20.08 1.73
C ASN A 302 15.84 -19.34 0.46
N HIS A 303 15.08 -19.47 -0.62
CA HIS A 303 15.31 -18.81 -1.89
C HIS A 303 14.04 -18.06 -2.34
N LEU A 304 14.10 -16.72 -2.34
CA LEU A 304 12.97 -15.91 -2.76
C LEU A 304 12.86 -15.87 -4.29
N ILE A 305 11.65 -16.11 -4.80
CA ILE A 305 11.27 -15.92 -6.20
C ILE A 305 10.50 -14.61 -6.38
N LEU A 306 10.50 -14.08 -7.60
CA LEU A 306 9.79 -12.86 -7.95
C LEU A 306 8.31 -13.15 -8.26
N ASN A 307 7.38 -12.42 -7.65
CA ASN A 307 5.97 -12.39 -8.05
C ASN A 307 5.77 -11.30 -9.11
N PRO A 308 5.56 -11.63 -10.40
CA PRO A 308 5.56 -10.65 -11.48
C PRO A 308 4.26 -9.86 -11.62
N ARG A 309 3.35 -9.94 -10.64
CA ARG A 309 2.16 -9.09 -10.57
C ARG A 309 2.58 -7.63 -10.43
N VAL A 310 1.77 -6.73 -10.99
CA VAL A 310 1.90 -5.29 -10.76
C VAL A 310 0.98 -4.87 -9.62
N GLU A 311 1.43 -3.96 -8.77
CA GLU A 311 0.66 -3.42 -7.63
C GLU A 311 0.63 -1.89 -7.72
N THR A 312 -0.58 -1.35 -7.91
CA THR A 312 -0.77 0.01 -8.44
C THR A 312 -0.35 1.11 -7.45
N LEU A 313 -0.53 0.94 -6.14
CA LEU A 313 -0.10 1.96 -5.19
C LEU A 313 1.43 2.04 -5.16
N GLY A 314 2.13 0.91 -5.06
CA GLY A 314 3.59 0.84 -5.12
C GLY A 314 4.15 1.44 -6.41
N GLU A 315 3.54 1.14 -7.56
CA GLU A 315 3.87 1.78 -8.84
C GLU A 315 3.67 3.30 -8.79
N SER A 316 2.52 3.76 -8.28
CA SER A 316 2.21 5.18 -8.17
C SER A 316 3.20 5.91 -7.28
N LEU A 317 3.50 5.36 -6.10
CA LEU A 317 4.45 5.94 -5.15
C LEU A 317 5.87 5.94 -5.72
N SER A 318 6.25 4.93 -6.52
CA SER A 318 7.57 4.89 -7.15
C SER A 318 7.78 6.08 -8.09
N ILE A 319 6.72 6.53 -8.77
CA ILE A 319 6.72 7.72 -9.63
C ILE A 319 6.72 8.99 -8.77
N LEU A 320 5.76 9.09 -7.84
CA LEU A 320 5.53 10.30 -7.03
C LEU A 320 6.71 10.65 -6.13
N PHE A 321 7.44 9.65 -5.63
CA PHE A 321 8.63 9.82 -4.80
C PHE A 321 9.95 9.75 -5.58
N GLY A 322 9.88 9.60 -6.91
CA GLY A 322 11.06 9.62 -7.79
C GLY A 322 11.99 8.42 -7.59
N VAL A 323 11.46 7.26 -7.19
CA VAL A 323 12.18 5.98 -7.22
C VAL A 323 12.35 5.50 -8.67
N ALA A 324 11.28 5.60 -9.45
CA ALA A 324 11.31 5.33 -10.88
C ALA A 324 12.01 6.49 -11.62
N PRO A 325 13.07 6.23 -12.40
CA PRO A 325 13.58 7.22 -13.34
C PRO A 325 12.51 7.53 -14.40
N GLN A 326 12.63 8.69 -15.05
CA GLN A 326 11.59 9.23 -15.94
C GLN A 326 11.14 8.25 -17.03
N ASP A 327 12.09 7.54 -17.67
CA ASP A 327 11.80 6.55 -18.71
C ASP A 327 10.96 5.36 -18.17
N ARG A 328 11.26 4.90 -16.95
CA ARG A 328 10.48 3.86 -16.27
C ARG A 328 9.12 4.39 -15.83
N ALA A 329 9.05 5.60 -15.29
CA ALA A 329 7.80 6.24 -14.88
C ALA A 329 6.81 6.34 -16.07
N GLU A 330 7.30 6.72 -17.24
CA GLU A 330 6.52 6.72 -18.48
C GLU A 330 6.09 5.31 -18.88
N ARG A 331 6.98 4.31 -18.80
CA ARG A 331 6.66 2.91 -19.14
C ARG A 331 5.62 2.32 -18.18
N ILE A 332 5.68 2.62 -16.89
CA ILE A 332 4.73 2.16 -15.88
C ILE A 332 3.32 2.61 -16.24
N THR A 333 3.14 3.92 -16.48
CA THR A 333 1.81 4.47 -16.84
C THR A 333 1.28 3.96 -18.17
N GLN A 334 2.17 3.61 -19.10
CA GLN A 334 1.78 3.04 -20.40
C GLN A 334 1.44 1.55 -20.35
N ASN A 335 1.98 0.79 -19.38
CA ASN A 335 1.89 -0.68 -19.37
C ASN A 335 1.09 -1.25 -18.19
N ASN A 336 0.82 -0.49 -17.12
CA ASN A 336 -0.05 -0.95 -16.04
C ASN A 336 -1.46 -1.30 -16.59
N PRO A 337 -1.99 -2.51 -16.36
CA PRO A 337 -3.26 -2.94 -16.93
C PRO A 337 -4.45 -2.14 -16.39
N ASN A 338 -5.22 -1.55 -17.30
CA ASN A 338 -6.46 -0.83 -17.01
C ASN A 338 -7.67 -1.66 -17.44
N THR A 339 -8.54 -1.98 -16.50
CA THR A 339 -9.85 -2.58 -16.77
C THR A 339 -10.85 -1.49 -17.20
N PRO A 340 -12.05 -1.85 -17.69
CA PRO A 340 -13.09 -0.87 -17.99
C PRO A 340 -13.51 0.05 -16.83
N TYR A 341 -13.26 -0.35 -15.58
CA TYR A 341 -13.53 0.46 -14.39
C TYR A 341 -12.31 1.21 -13.85
N GLY A 342 -11.11 0.88 -14.33
CA GLY A 342 -9.83 1.43 -13.87
C GLY A 342 -8.79 0.37 -13.54
N VAL A 343 -7.74 0.79 -12.85
CA VAL A 343 -6.64 -0.04 -12.36
C VAL A 343 -7.05 -0.86 -11.13
N ALA A 344 -6.58 -2.10 -11.07
CA ALA A 344 -6.72 -2.93 -9.87
C ALA A 344 -5.75 -2.52 -8.77
N ILE A 345 -6.00 -2.95 -7.53
CA ILE A 345 -4.95 -2.91 -6.48
C ILE A 345 -3.71 -3.66 -6.98
N PHE A 346 -3.89 -4.90 -7.47
CA PHE A 346 -2.85 -5.63 -8.18
C PHE A 346 -3.43 -6.45 -9.35
N TYR A 347 -2.58 -6.84 -10.29
CA TYR A 347 -2.98 -7.60 -11.47
C TYR A 347 -1.90 -8.62 -11.90
N PRO A 348 -2.28 -9.84 -12.36
CA PRO A 348 -3.63 -10.42 -12.39
C PRO A 348 -4.17 -10.81 -11.01
N GLN A 349 -5.49 -11.00 -10.93
CA GLN A 349 -6.21 -11.35 -9.71
C GLN A 349 -5.99 -12.82 -9.30
N ILE A 350 -6.31 -13.15 -8.06
CA ILE A 350 -6.33 -14.52 -7.50
C ILE A 350 -7.69 -15.17 -7.80
N LYS A 351 -7.68 -16.35 -8.42
CA LYS A 351 -8.89 -16.98 -9.01
C LYS A 351 -9.92 -17.46 -7.99
N ASP A 352 -9.48 -17.93 -6.84
CA ASP A 352 -10.29 -18.56 -5.79
C ASP A 352 -10.37 -17.72 -4.50
N MET A 353 -10.33 -16.41 -4.66
CA MET A 353 -10.40 -15.44 -3.58
C MET A 353 -11.48 -14.39 -3.90
N PRO A 354 -12.41 -14.10 -2.97
CA PRO A 354 -13.46 -13.11 -3.19
C PRO A 354 -12.89 -11.69 -3.29
N SER A 355 -13.76 -10.74 -3.66
CA SER A 355 -13.37 -9.34 -3.85
C SER A 355 -13.22 -8.61 -2.52
N TYR A 356 -12.01 -8.11 -2.23
CA TYR A 356 -11.76 -7.08 -1.21
C TYR A 356 -10.48 -6.33 -1.55
N HIS A 357 -9.30 -6.87 -1.23
CA HIS A 357 -8.03 -6.37 -1.80
C HIS A 357 -7.76 -7.05 -3.15
N ASN A 358 -8.06 -8.34 -3.25
CA ASN A 358 -8.12 -9.05 -4.52
C ASN A 358 -9.32 -8.57 -5.34
N ASN A 359 -9.18 -8.53 -6.66
CA ASN A 359 -10.29 -8.30 -7.60
C ASN A 359 -11.10 -7.01 -7.36
N ALA A 360 -10.46 -5.98 -6.80
CA ALA A 360 -11.11 -4.74 -6.45
C ALA A 360 -10.32 -3.51 -6.91
N LEU A 361 -11.04 -2.39 -6.96
CA LEU A 361 -10.48 -1.05 -7.10
C LEU A 361 -10.86 -0.24 -5.88
N TRP A 362 -9.88 0.45 -5.30
CA TRP A 362 -10.07 1.33 -4.15
C TRP A 362 -9.85 2.77 -4.63
N PRO A 363 -10.83 3.69 -4.49
CA PRO A 363 -10.73 5.02 -5.07
C PRO A 363 -9.48 5.80 -4.64
N PHE A 364 -8.99 5.61 -3.41
CA PHE A 364 -7.75 6.28 -2.98
C PHE A 364 -6.51 5.82 -3.79
N VAL A 365 -6.42 4.54 -4.17
CA VAL A 365 -5.36 4.02 -5.06
C VAL A 365 -5.51 4.64 -6.45
N ALA A 366 -6.73 4.77 -6.95
CA ALA A 366 -6.99 5.46 -8.22
C ALA A 366 -6.61 6.96 -8.14
N SER A 367 -6.78 7.62 -7.00
CA SER A 367 -6.30 9.00 -6.80
C SER A 367 -4.78 9.09 -6.87
N TYR A 368 -4.03 8.21 -6.20
CA TYR A 368 -2.57 8.15 -6.33
C TYR A 368 -2.14 7.84 -7.77
N TRP A 369 -2.84 6.92 -8.46
CA TRP A 369 -2.59 6.60 -9.86
C TRP A 369 -2.84 7.80 -10.77
N ALA A 370 -3.90 8.58 -10.52
CA ALA A 370 -4.17 9.81 -11.26
C ALA A 370 -3.01 10.81 -11.10
N LEU A 371 -2.56 11.04 -9.87
CA LEU A 371 -1.44 11.95 -9.58
C LEU A 371 -0.14 11.48 -10.26
N ALA A 372 0.15 10.18 -10.23
CA ALA A 372 1.31 9.61 -10.90
C ALA A 372 1.25 9.80 -12.43
N ASN A 373 0.08 9.59 -13.04
CA ASN A 373 -0.13 9.85 -14.47
C ASN A 373 0.03 11.34 -14.82
N ALA A 374 -0.49 12.25 -13.99
CA ALA A 374 -0.33 13.69 -14.20
C ALA A 374 1.15 14.11 -14.12
N GLN A 375 1.92 13.58 -13.16
CA GLN A 375 3.34 13.89 -13.02
C GLN A 375 4.16 13.51 -14.25
N VAL A 376 3.83 12.39 -14.90
CA VAL A 376 4.48 11.96 -16.16
C VAL A 376 3.74 12.42 -17.42
N LYS A 377 2.70 13.24 -17.26
CA LYS A 377 1.92 13.85 -18.34
C LYS A 377 1.12 12.86 -19.21
N ASN A 378 0.76 11.71 -18.65
CA ASN A 378 -0.15 10.77 -19.29
C ASN A 378 -1.62 11.18 -19.06
N GLU A 379 -2.11 12.09 -19.91
CA GLU A 379 -3.46 12.66 -19.81
C GLU A 379 -4.57 11.61 -19.85
N VAL A 380 -4.46 10.61 -20.74
CA VAL A 380 -5.48 9.57 -20.89
C VAL A 380 -5.58 8.71 -19.63
N GLY A 381 -4.44 8.33 -19.06
CA GLY A 381 -4.38 7.57 -17.81
C GLY A 381 -4.89 8.38 -16.62
N ALA A 382 -4.55 9.66 -16.52
CA ALA A 382 -5.05 10.56 -15.48
C ALA A 382 -6.58 10.71 -15.53
N LEU A 383 -7.14 10.90 -16.73
CA LEU A 383 -8.59 11.07 -16.93
C LEU A 383 -9.37 9.79 -16.59
N GLN A 384 -8.84 8.62 -16.91
CA GLN A 384 -9.43 7.34 -16.50
C GLN A 384 -9.41 7.15 -15.00
N ALA A 385 -8.28 7.45 -14.36
CA ALA A 385 -8.14 7.36 -12.92
C ALA A 385 -9.10 8.30 -12.18
N ILE A 386 -9.29 9.53 -12.69
CA ILE A 386 -10.34 10.46 -12.21
C ILE A 386 -11.72 9.81 -12.32
N GLY A 387 -12.03 9.20 -13.46
CA GLY A 387 -13.29 8.48 -13.67
C GLY A 387 -13.49 7.35 -12.66
N SER A 388 -12.45 6.59 -12.32
CA SER A 388 -12.46 5.53 -11.30
C SER A 388 -12.71 6.04 -9.87
N VAL A 389 -12.56 7.35 -9.62
CA VAL A 389 -12.90 8.00 -8.35
C VAL A 389 -14.30 8.60 -8.40
N PHE A 390 -14.63 9.32 -9.47
CA PHE A 390 -15.90 10.05 -9.60
C PHE A 390 -17.09 9.12 -9.86
N ARG A 391 -16.90 8.07 -10.66
CA ARG A 391 -17.94 7.08 -10.97
C ARG A 391 -18.51 6.40 -9.73
N PRO A 392 -17.71 5.75 -8.86
CA PRO A 392 -18.26 5.14 -7.65
C PRO A 392 -18.83 6.19 -6.69
N ALA A 393 -18.19 7.35 -6.53
CA ALA A 393 -18.68 8.41 -5.65
C ALA A 393 -20.09 8.89 -6.04
N ALA A 394 -20.33 9.11 -7.34
CA ALA A 394 -21.63 9.51 -7.85
C ALA A 394 -22.67 8.38 -7.77
N LEU A 395 -22.33 7.17 -8.24
CA LEU A 395 -23.27 6.05 -8.29
C LEU A 395 -23.65 5.56 -6.89
N PHE A 396 -22.71 5.53 -5.95
CA PHE A 396 -22.96 5.09 -4.58
C PHE A 396 -23.43 6.22 -3.66
N ALA A 397 -23.46 7.46 -4.15
CA ALA A 397 -23.80 8.67 -3.41
C ALA A 397 -23.01 8.82 -2.09
N THR A 398 -21.74 8.41 -2.09
CA THR A 398 -20.79 8.55 -0.97
C THR A 398 -19.39 8.15 -1.43
N ASN A 399 -18.33 8.65 -0.78
CA ASN A 399 -16.98 8.14 -1.03
C ASN A 399 -16.82 6.77 -0.35
N LYS A 400 -17.07 5.69 -1.10
CA LYS A 400 -16.87 4.30 -0.66
C LYS A 400 -15.41 3.89 -0.60
N GLU A 401 -15.12 2.89 0.22
CA GLU A 401 -13.79 2.31 0.39
C GLU A 401 -13.31 1.58 -0.87
N ASN A 402 -14.17 0.73 -1.46
CA ASN A 402 -13.80 -0.10 -2.60
C ASN A 402 -15.01 -0.55 -3.44
N PHE A 403 -14.73 -1.18 -4.58
CA PHE A 403 -15.73 -1.87 -5.40
C PHE A 403 -15.11 -3.00 -6.23
N ASN A 404 -15.95 -3.93 -6.69
CA ASN A 404 -15.56 -5.12 -7.44
C ASN A 404 -15.21 -4.79 -8.90
N LEU A 405 -14.08 -5.30 -9.37
CA LEU A 405 -13.60 -5.04 -10.74
C LEU A 405 -14.29 -5.83 -11.84
N ASP A 406 -14.99 -6.92 -11.53
CA ASP A 406 -15.69 -7.71 -12.53
C ASP A 406 -16.89 -6.94 -13.12
N ASN A 407 -17.54 -6.07 -12.33
CA ASN A 407 -18.82 -5.44 -12.69
C ASN A 407 -19.01 -4.01 -12.15
N GLY A 408 -18.05 -3.47 -11.40
CA GLY A 408 -18.16 -2.15 -10.77
C GLY A 408 -19.13 -2.10 -9.60
N ASP A 409 -19.65 -3.24 -9.12
CA ASP A 409 -20.58 -3.30 -7.99
C ASP A 409 -19.85 -2.97 -6.68
N ILE A 410 -20.53 -2.29 -5.77
CA ILE A 410 -20.10 -2.03 -4.40
C ILE A 410 -19.86 -3.32 -3.58
N ALA A 411 -20.44 -4.44 -4.02
CA ALA A 411 -20.39 -5.71 -3.30
C ALA A 411 -18.99 -6.37 -3.28
N THR A 412 -18.32 -6.16 -2.16
CA THR A 412 -17.06 -6.79 -1.72
C THR A 412 -17.26 -7.41 -0.33
N GLU A 413 -16.27 -8.16 0.16
CA GLU A 413 -16.34 -8.80 1.49
C GLU A 413 -16.61 -7.76 2.60
N LEU A 414 -15.93 -6.62 2.54
CA LEU A 414 -16.03 -5.52 3.50
C LEU A 414 -15.93 -4.18 2.77
N ASN A 415 -16.68 -3.19 3.26
CA ASN A 415 -16.72 -1.86 2.68
C ASN A 415 -17.18 -0.83 3.73
N SER A 416 -16.95 0.45 3.47
CA SER A 416 -17.33 1.54 4.37
C SER A 416 -17.71 2.79 3.57
N SER A 417 -18.76 3.49 4.02
CA SER A 417 -19.09 4.85 3.55
C SER A 417 -18.26 5.89 4.28
N ASN A 418 -18.25 7.12 3.76
CA ASN A 418 -17.45 8.22 4.31
C ASN A 418 -15.99 7.78 4.50
N MET A 419 -15.44 7.05 3.54
CA MET A 419 -14.14 6.43 3.74
C MET A 419 -13.04 7.50 3.59
N LEU A 420 -12.25 7.68 4.65
CA LEU A 420 -11.33 8.82 4.82
C LEU A 420 -10.34 8.97 3.65
N TRP A 421 -9.71 7.89 3.20
CA TRP A 421 -8.76 7.97 2.10
C TRP A 421 -9.42 8.21 0.74
N SER A 422 -10.68 7.80 0.56
CA SER A 422 -11.40 7.90 -0.70
C SER A 422 -11.91 9.32 -0.87
N LEU A 423 -12.51 9.89 0.19
CA LEU A 423 -12.87 11.31 0.20
C LEU A 423 -11.61 12.18 0.12
N ALA A 424 -10.52 11.80 0.80
CA ALA A 424 -9.29 12.57 0.75
C ALA A 424 -8.68 12.55 -0.66
N GLY A 425 -8.73 11.40 -1.33
CA GLY A 425 -8.28 11.20 -2.70
C GLY A 425 -9.12 11.97 -3.72
N ASN A 426 -10.44 11.95 -3.58
CA ASN A 426 -11.36 12.79 -4.37
C ASN A 426 -10.98 14.28 -4.26
N LEU A 427 -10.86 14.80 -3.04
CA LEU A 427 -10.45 16.19 -2.80
C LEU A 427 -9.07 16.48 -3.41
N ALA A 428 -8.11 15.57 -3.28
CA ALA A 428 -6.76 15.72 -3.81
C ALA A 428 -6.71 15.89 -5.34
N LEU A 429 -7.62 15.26 -6.09
CA LEU A 429 -7.71 15.49 -7.55
C LEU A 429 -8.02 16.95 -7.88
N THR A 430 -8.81 17.62 -7.04
CA THR A 430 -9.06 19.06 -7.21
C THR A 430 -7.80 19.85 -6.79
N TYR A 431 -7.35 19.72 -5.55
CA TYR A 431 -6.29 20.57 -5.01
C TYR A 431 -4.91 20.33 -5.65
N ARG A 432 -4.48 19.07 -5.73
CA ARG A 432 -3.11 18.69 -6.13
C ARG A 432 -2.93 18.52 -7.62
N MET A 433 -4.00 18.20 -8.35
CA MET A 433 -3.93 18.02 -9.81
C MET A 433 -4.50 19.23 -10.56
N LEU A 434 -5.80 19.51 -10.43
CA LEU A 434 -6.45 20.56 -11.24
C LEU A 434 -6.00 21.97 -10.86
N PHE A 435 -5.72 22.21 -9.57
CA PHE A 435 -5.14 23.45 -9.07
C PHE A 435 -3.62 23.37 -8.89
N GLY A 436 -3.03 22.16 -8.93
CA GLY A 436 -1.59 21.96 -8.88
C GLY A 436 -0.92 22.45 -7.60
N ILE A 437 -1.58 22.36 -6.45
CA ILE A 437 -1.05 22.90 -5.18
C ILE A 437 -0.03 21.91 -4.58
N HIS A 438 1.22 22.34 -4.52
CA HIS A 438 2.33 21.60 -3.91
C HIS A 438 2.89 22.36 -2.71
N PHE A 439 2.90 21.71 -1.54
CA PHE A 439 3.46 22.28 -0.31
C PHE A 439 4.98 22.00 -0.26
N GLU A 440 5.75 23.08 -0.16
CA GLU A 440 7.20 23.09 0.03
C GLU A 440 7.53 23.66 1.42
N THR A 441 8.77 23.51 1.89
CA THR A 441 9.17 24.03 3.20
C THR A 441 9.12 25.56 3.25
N ASP A 442 9.40 26.21 2.12
CA ASP A 442 9.50 27.65 1.94
C ASP A 442 8.27 28.31 1.27
N GLY A 443 7.25 27.55 0.88
CA GLY A 443 6.03 28.10 0.28
C GLY A 443 5.07 27.10 -0.36
N LEU A 444 4.20 27.62 -1.22
CA LEU A 444 3.31 26.86 -2.10
C LEU A 444 3.74 27.06 -3.55
N ARG A 445 3.94 25.95 -4.27
CA ARG A 445 4.15 25.94 -5.72
C ARG A 445 2.87 25.54 -6.44
N PHE A 446 2.65 26.14 -7.61
CA PHE A 446 1.50 25.85 -8.48
C PHE A 446 1.95 25.20 -9.79
N GLU A 447 1.55 23.95 -10.00
CA GLU A 447 1.81 23.16 -11.22
C GLU A 447 0.55 22.41 -11.66
N PRO A 448 -0.51 23.12 -12.10
CA PRO A 448 -1.77 22.49 -12.47
C PRO A 448 -1.61 21.58 -13.68
N PHE A 449 -2.21 20.40 -13.59
CA PHE A 449 -2.41 19.47 -14.70
C PHE A 449 -3.90 19.33 -14.95
N VAL A 450 -4.36 19.82 -16.08
CA VAL A 450 -5.79 19.87 -16.41
C VAL A 450 -6.04 19.14 -17.71
N PRO A 451 -6.64 17.93 -17.67
CA PRO A 451 -7.06 17.24 -18.89
C PRO A 451 -7.98 18.14 -19.72
N LYS A 452 -7.82 18.14 -21.05
CA LYS A 452 -8.60 18.92 -22.00
C LYS A 452 -10.10 18.69 -21.87
N ALA A 453 -10.49 17.45 -21.57
CA ALA A 453 -11.89 17.08 -21.32
C ALA A 453 -12.51 17.80 -20.10
N LEU A 454 -11.67 18.30 -19.20
CA LEU A 454 -12.03 19.07 -18.01
C LEU A 454 -11.72 20.56 -18.16
N SER A 455 -11.35 21.06 -19.35
CA SER A 455 -11.08 22.48 -19.60
C SER A 455 -12.21 23.37 -19.06
N ASP A 456 -11.87 24.36 -18.23
CA ASP A 456 -12.84 25.22 -17.57
C ASP A 456 -12.17 26.49 -17.02
N THR A 457 -12.97 27.46 -16.59
CA THR A 457 -12.58 28.49 -15.62
C THR A 457 -13.08 28.08 -14.25
N ARG A 458 -12.19 27.55 -13.41
CA ARG A 458 -12.53 27.08 -12.06
C ARG A 458 -11.92 27.97 -10.99
N THR A 459 -12.67 28.25 -9.93
CA THR A 459 -12.22 29.07 -8.81
C THR A 459 -12.37 28.32 -7.50
N LEU A 460 -11.32 28.38 -6.68
CA LEU A 460 -11.28 27.90 -5.31
C LEU A 460 -11.13 29.11 -4.39
N THR A 461 -12.17 29.46 -3.66
CA THR A 461 -12.13 30.60 -2.71
C THR A 461 -11.88 30.13 -1.28
N ASN A 462 -11.38 31.04 -0.43
CA ASN A 462 -11.17 30.79 1.00
C ASN A 462 -10.14 29.67 1.29
N PHE A 463 -9.16 29.46 0.42
CA PHE A 463 -8.09 28.49 0.67
C PHE A 463 -7.07 29.05 1.66
N ARG A 464 -7.02 28.49 2.87
CA ARG A 464 -6.13 28.96 3.93
C ARG A 464 -4.76 28.33 3.81
N TYR A 465 -3.73 29.17 3.80
CA TYR A 465 -2.34 28.74 3.90
C TYR A 465 -1.58 29.61 4.88
N ARG A 466 -1.26 29.05 6.05
CA ARG A 466 -0.59 29.75 7.15
C ARG A 466 -1.31 31.07 7.47
N ASN A 467 -0.67 32.21 7.22
CA ASN A 467 -1.22 33.54 7.50
C ASN A 467 -1.97 34.18 6.31
N ALA A 468 -2.10 33.47 5.19
CA ALA A 468 -2.76 33.93 3.98
C ALA A 468 -4.08 33.20 3.72
N VAL A 469 -4.98 33.89 3.03
CA VAL A 469 -6.22 33.33 2.46
C VAL A 469 -6.16 33.55 0.96
N LEU A 470 -6.18 32.48 0.19
CA LEU A 470 -6.03 32.49 -1.25
C LEU A 470 -7.39 32.26 -1.91
N ASP A 471 -7.74 33.13 -2.84
CA ASP A 471 -8.74 32.85 -3.86
C ASP A 471 -7.96 32.52 -5.13
N ILE A 472 -8.10 31.30 -5.65
CA ILE A 472 -7.29 30.78 -6.75
C ILE A 472 -8.22 30.50 -7.93
N THR A 473 -7.94 31.09 -9.09
CA THR A 473 -8.65 30.81 -10.34
C THR A 473 -7.71 30.17 -11.34
N VAL A 474 -8.08 29.02 -11.89
CA VAL A 474 -7.40 28.34 -12.99
C VAL A 474 -8.27 28.39 -14.23
N GLU A 475 -7.73 28.93 -15.33
CA GLU A 475 -8.43 29.10 -16.60
C GLU A 475 -7.77 28.26 -17.69
N GLY A 476 -8.53 27.33 -18.29
CA GLY A 476 -8.09 26.53 -19.44
C GLY A 476 -7.65 25.12 -19.09
N TYR A 477 -6.79 24.56 -19.94
CA TYR A 477 -6.29 23.17 -19.86
C TYR A 477 -4.81 23.01 -20.23
N GLY A 478 -4.25 21.84 -19.97
CA GLY A 478 -2.87 21.44 -20.27
C GLY A 478 -2.01 21.24 -19.02
N ASP A 479 -0.70 21.13 -19.23
CA ASP A 479 0.34 20.92 -18.20
C ASP A 479 1.28 22.14 -18.04
N ARG A 480 0.95 23.27 -18.67
CA ARG A 480 1.79 24.47 -18.72
C ARG A 480 1.00 25.73 -18.37
N ILE A 481 1.58 26.55 -17.52
CA ILE A 481 1.06 27.88 -17.17
C ILE A 481 1.52 28.88 -18.25
N GLN A 482 0.58 29.62 -18.82
CA GLN A 482 0.85 30.76 -19.71
C GLN A 482 1.11 32.04 -18.92
N SER A 483 0.31 32.30 -17.88
CA SER A 483 0.52 33.43 -16.99
C SER A 483 0.05 33.12 -15.58
N PHE A 484 0.77 33.70 -14.62
CA PHE A 484 0.46 33.61 -13.21
C PHE A 484 0.49 35.02 -12.60
N THR A 485 -0.59 35.40 -11.92
CA THR A 485 -0.67 36.71 -11.27
C THR A 485 -1.14 36.59 -9.83
N VAL A 486 -0.59 37.45 -8.97
CA VAL A 486 -1.01 37.63 -7.58
C VAL A 486 -1.49 39.07 -7.43
N ASN A 487 -2.76 39.26 -7.04
CA ASN A 487 -3.42 40.56 -6.94
C ASN A 487 -3.27 41.38 -8.24
N GLY A 488 -3.44 40.71 -9.39
CA GLY A 488 -3.32 41.31 -10.73
C GLY A 488 -1.89 41.62 -11.20
N LYS A 489 -0.86 41.34 -10.40
CA LYS A 489 0.55 41.53 -10.78
C LYS A 489 1.19 40.21 -11.17
N ALA A 490 1.94 40.21 -12.27
CA ALA A 490 2.70 39.03 -12.71
C ALA A 490 3.67 38.57 -11.61
N SER A 491 3.75 37.26 -11.41
CA SER A 491 4.63 36.61 -10.44
C SER A 491 5.01 35.23 -10.96
N GLU A 492 6.08 34.66 -10.40
CA GLU A 492 6.33 33.22 -10.54
C GLU A 492 5.17 32.42 -9.91
N PRO A 493 4.89 31.18 -10.35
CA PRO A 493 3.86 30.27 -9.81
C PRO A 493 4.14 29.77 -8.40
N PHE A 494 4.40 30.68 -7.47
CA PHE A 494 4.86 30.41 -6.12
C PHE A 494 4.36 31.46 -5.13
N ILE A 495 3.95 31.01 -3.95
CA ILE A 495 3.55 31.87 -2.82
C ILE A 495 4.42 31.51 -1.62
N GLY A 496 5.27 32.45 -1.20
CA GLY A 496 6.20 32.22 -0.11
C GLY A 496 5.51 31.96 1.25
N ALA A 497 6.17 31.18 2.09
CA ALA A 497 5.78 30.80 3.46
C ALA A 497 5.36 31.95 4.39
N LYS A 498 5.84 33.16 4.10
CA LYS A 498 5.58 34.38 4.89
C LYS A 498 4.43 35.23 4.32
N ALA A 499 3.75 34.77 3.28
CA ALA A 499 2.58 35.43 2.71
C ALA A 499 1.51 35.66 3.80
N LYS A 500 0.80 36.79 3.70
CA LYS A 500 -0.22 37.19 4.66
C LYS A 500 -1.40 37.85 3.96
N GLY A 501 -2.54 37.84 4.64
CA GLY A 501 -3.75 38.52 4.19
C GLY A 501 -4.43 37.79 3.03
N LYS A 502 -5.39 38.46 2.40
CA LYS A 502 -6.13 37.90 1.27
C LYS A 502 -5.34 38.11 -0.02
N LEU A 503 -5.15 37.03 -0.79
CA LEU A 503 -4.47 37.04 -2.07
C LEU A 503 -5.40 36.49 -3.15
N ASP A 504 -5.50 37.22 -4.26
CA ASP A 504 -6.17 36.79 -5.49
C ASP A 504 -5.12 36.20 -6.44
N ILE A 505 -5.21 34.91 -6.72
CA ILE A 505 -4.28 34.18 -7.58
C ILE A 505 -5.01 33.80 -8.85
N ARG A 506 -4.46 34.20 -10.00
CA ARG A 506 -4.98 33.80 -11.30
C ARG A 506 -3.92 33.06 -12.09
N ILE A 507 -4.28 31.87 -12.56
CA ILE A 507 -3.43 30.97 -13.33
C ILE A 507 -4.12 30.73 -14.68
N VAL A 508 -3.54 31.25 -15.75
CA VAL A 508 -4.01 31.02 -17.12
C VAL A 508 -3.16 29.91 -17.72
N MET A 509 -3.80 28.82 -18.14
CA MET A 509 -3.13 27.70 -18.78
C MET A 509 -2.79 28.03 -20.24
N ALA A 510 -1.75 27.40 -20.77
CA ALA A 510 -1.32 27.59 -22.15
C ALA A 510 -2.31 27.04 -23.20
N ASN A 511 -3.31 26.24 -22.79
CA ASN A 511 -4.28 25.62 -23.68
C ASN A 511 -3.61 24.84 -24.83
N GLN A 512 -2.52 24.15 -24.50
CA GLN A 512 -1.77 23.29 -25.40
C GLN A 512 -2.17 21.84 -25.14
N ASP A 513 -2.37 21.09 -26.23
CA ASP A 513 -2.61 19.65 -26.14
C ASP A 513 -1.38 18.95 -25.53
N ILE A 514 -1.65 18.06 -24.58
CA ILE A 514 -0.63 17.24 -23.94
C ILE A 514 -0.26 16.13 -24.92
N ALA A 515 1.04 15.82 -25.03
CA ALA A 515 1.50 14.77 -25.92
C ALA A 515 0.82 13.43 -25.55
N PRO A 516 0.19 12.73 -26.49
CA PRO A 516 -0.55 11.52 -26.18
C PRO A 516 0.40 10.42 -25.73
N MET A 517 0.08 9.79 -24.61
CA MET A 517 0.72 8.57 -24.13
C MET A 517 -0.26 7.40 -24.22
N LYS A 518 0.29 6.20 -24.41
CA LYS A 518 -0.49 4.96 -24.42
C LYS A 518 -1.08 4.70 -23.02
N VAL A 519 -2.24 4.06 -23.00
CA VAL A 519 -2.78 3.34 -21.85
C VAL A 519 -3.02 1.89 -22.26
N THR A 520 -2.58 0.93 -21.45
CA THR A 520 -2.79 -0.50 -21.73
C THR A 520 -4.13 -0.95 -21.15
N TYR A 521 -5.08 -1.23 -22.04
CA TYR A 521 -6.36 -1.84 -21.67
C TYR A 521 -6.23 -3.34 -21.59
N ALA A 522 -6.78 -3.93 -20.53
CA ALA A 522 -6.79 -5.37 -20.35
C ALA A 522 -8.15 -5.83 -19.79
N PRO A 523 -8.63 -7.03 -20.18
CA PRO A 523 -9.72 -7.67 -19.46
C PRO A 523 -9.32 -7.96 -18.02
N ASN A 524 -10.28 -8.01 -17.11
CA ASN A 524 -10.04 -8.48 -15.75
C ASN A 524 -9.66 -9.97 -15.79
N ARG A 525 -8.39 -10.30 -15.51
CA ARG A 525 -7.85 -11.67 -15.60
C ARG A 525 -7.56 -12.19 -14.20
N LYS A 526 -7.77 -13.49 -14.03
CA LYS A 526 -7.44 -14.25 -12.83
C LYS A 526 -6.32 -15.23 -13.18
N ALA A 527 -5.24 -15.20 -12.39
CA ALA A 527 -4.14 -16.15 -12.51
C ALA A 527 -4.60 -17.58 -12.22
N PRO A 528 -3.95 -18.62 -12.77
CA PRO A 528 -4.27 -20.00 -12.43
C PRO A 528 -4.12 -20.28 -10.92
N LEU A 529 -4.79 -21.35 -10.46
CA LEU A 529 -4.67 -21.81 -9.08
C LEU A 529 -3.22 -22.15 -8.74
N THR A 530 -2.82 -21.86 -7.50
CA THR A 530 -1.53 -22.26 -6.94
C THR A 530 -1.46 -23.78 -6.86
N PRO A 531 -0.45 -24.44 -7.47
CA PRO A 531 -0.27 -25.87 -7.30
C PRO A 531 -0.01 -26.24 -5.83
N ILE A 532 -0.53 -27.40 -5.42
CA ILE A 532 -0.25 -27.98 -4.10
C ILE A 532 0.74 -29.13 -4.31
N SER A 533 1.99 -28.91 -3.93
CA SER A 533 3.08 -29.87 -4.11
C SER A 533 3.39 -30.65 -2.84
N ARG A 534 3.95 -31.85 -3.01
CA ARG A 534 4.39 -32.74 -1.94
C ARG A 534 5.59 -33.57 -2.39
N LEU A 535 6.43 -33.97 -1.44
CA LEU A 535 7.46 -34.97 -1.66
C LEU A 535 6.80 -36.36 -1.65
N VAL A 536 7.11 -37.20 -2.64
CA VAL A 536 6.66 -38.60 -2.69
C VAL A 536 7.84 -39.49 -3.08
N GLU A 537 7.86 -40.72 -2.57
CA GLU A 537 8.80 -41.74 -3.01
C GLU A 537 8.10 -42.77 -3.89
N MET A 538 8.70 -43.08 -5.03
CA MET A 538 8.19 -44.05 -5.99
C MET A 538 9.36 -44.92 -6.46
N ASN A 539 9.29 -46.23 -6.25
CA ASN A 539 10.34 -47.19 -6.64
C ASN A 539 11.74 -46.85 -6.10
N GLY A 540 11.84 -46.28 -4.89
CA GLY A 540 13.12 -45.89 -4.27
C GLY A 540 13.69 -44.56 -4.78
N GLU A 541 12.92 -43.80 -5.57
CA GLU A 541 13.30 -42.48 -6.07
C GLU A 541 12.35 -41.41 -5.53
N SER A 542 12.89 -40.24 -5.19
CA SER A 542 12.12 -39.12 -4.67
C SER A 542 11.59 -38.25 -5.82
N TYR A 543 10.34 -37.81 -5.70
CA TYR A 543 9.67 -36.95 -6.68
C TYR A 543 9.00 -35.77 -5.96
N LEU A 544 9.02 -34.60 -6.61
CA LEU A 544 8.04 -33.56 -6.34
C LEU A 544 6.77 -33.92 -7.14
N ALA A 545 5.63 -34.05 -6.48
CA ALA A 545 4.35 -34.34 -7.12
C ALA A 545 3.29 -33.30 -6.74
N TRP A 546 2.35 -33.01 -7.63
CA TRP A 546 1.26 -32.06 -7.40
C TRP A 546 -0.06 -32.53 -8.03
N ASN A 547 -1.16 -31.90 -7.64
CA ASN A 547 -2.47 -32.21 -8.21
C ASN A 547 -2.61 -31.56 -9.61
N PRO A 548 -3.22 -32.24 -10.60
CA PRO A 548 -3.47 -31.65 -11.91
C PRO A 548 -4.42 -30.45 -11.83
N ILE A 549 -4.22 -29.47 -12.70
CA ILE A 549 -5.08 -28.30 -12.89
C ILE A 549 -5.54 -28.32 -14.35
N GLU A 550 -6.80 -28.65 -14.59
CA GLU A 550 -7.30 -29.06 -15.91
C GLU A 550 -7.15 -28.01 -17.02
N TYR A 551 -7.26 -26.72 -16.69
CA TYR A 551 -7.29 -25.62 -17.67
C TYR A 551 -5.92 -24.94 -17.88
N ILE A 552 -4.83 -25.54 -17.38
CA ILE A 552 -3.49 -24.95 -17.44
C ILE A 552 -2.72 -25.42 -18.68
N ALA A 553 -1.84 -24.57 -19.22
CA ALA A 553 -1.01 -24.93 -20.37
C ALA A 553 0.21 -25.78 -19.98
N GLY A 554 0.70 -25.61 -18.75
CA GLY A 554 1.79 -26.41 -18.19
C GLY A 554 2.24 -25.91 -16.83
N TYR A 555 3.36 -26.48 -16.38
CA TYR A 555 4.01 -26.20 -15.11
C TYR A 555 5.48 -25.83 -15.31
N LYS A 556 6.00 -24.98 -14.45
CA LYS A 556 7.45 -24.72 -14.30
C LYS A 556 7.90 -25.26 -12.95
N VAL A 557 8.93 -26.10 -12.97
CA VAL A 557 9.60 -26.62 -11.77
C VAL A 557 10.74 -25.68 -11.42
N ILE A 558 10.77 -25.26 -10.16
CA ILE A 558 11.74 -24.32 -9.62
C ILE A 558 12.61 -25.05 -8.60
N ARG A 559 13.92 -24.82 -8.64
CA ARG A 559 14.88 -25.26 -7.62
C ARG A 559 15.74 -24.08 -7.19
N ASN A 560 15.82 -23.83 -5.90
CA ASN A 560 16.62 -22.74 -5.30
C ASN A 560 16.33 -21.37 -5.94
N GLY A 561 15.07 -21.12 -6.27
CA GLY A 561 14.60 -19.89 -6.90
C GLY A 561 14.72 -19.82 -8.43
N GLU A 562 15.33 -20.83 -9.07
CA GLU A 562 15.51 -20.86 -10.54
C GLU A 562 14.61 -21.89 -11.22
N VAL A 563 14.04 -21.53 -12.37
CA VAL A 563 13.28 -22.46 -13.20
C VAL A 563 14.23 -23.47 -13.85
N ILE A 564 14.06 -24.75 -13.54
CA ILE A 564 14.91 -25.84 -14.06
C ILE A 564 14.21 -26.72 -15.10
N ALA A 565 12.88 -26.70 -15.16
CA ALA A 565 12.13 -27.48 -16.14
C ALA A 565 10.74 -26.88 -16.41
N THR A 566 10.23 -27.14 -17.61
CA THR A 566 8.84 -26.90 -18.00
C THR A 566 8.21 -28.23 -18.39
N THR A 567 7.02 -28.55 -17.88
CA THR A 567 6.38 -29.86 -18.08
C THR A 567 4.86 -29.77 -18.10
N ARG A 568 4.21 -30.77 -18.70
CA ARG A 568 2.76 -31.02 -18.56
C ARG A 568 2.46 -32.17 -17.59
N ASN A 569 3.48 -32.88 -17.14
CA ASN A 569 3.33 -33.92 -16.12
C ASN A 569 3.05 -33.28 -14.76
N THR A 570 2.52 -34.07 -13.83
CA THR A 570 2.23 -33.65 -12.45
C THR A 570 3.25 -34.16 -11.43
N SER A 571 4.42 -34.55 -11.91
CA SER A 571 5.56 -34.94 -11.09
C SER A 571 6.88 -34.62 -11.77
N TYR A 572 7.91 -34.47 -10.95
CA TYR A 572 9.29 -34.22 -11.35
C TYR A 572 10.25 -34.99 -10.44
N ARG A 573 11.16 -35.76 -11.04
CA ARG A 573 12.16 -36.58 -10.31
C ARG A 573 13.20 -35.68 -9.65
N LEU A 574 13.49 -35.91 -8.38
CA LEU A 574 14.48 -35.17 -7.61
C LEU A 574 15.81 -35.91 -7.61
N GLU A 575 16.82 -35.33 -8.25
CA GLU A 575 18.16 -35.92 -8.37
C GLU A 575 19.24 -35.12 -7.63
N THR A 576 18.96 -33.85 -7.34
CA THR A 576 19.90 -32.93 -6.70
C THR A 576 19.26 -32.35 -5.46
N PRO A 577 19.96 -32.25 -4.32
CA PRO A 577 19.46 -31.52 -3.18
C PRO A 577 19.05 -30.08 -3.53
N GLY A 578 17.98 -29.58 -2.91
CA GLY A 578 17.46 -28.25 -3.19
C GLY A 578 16.14 -27.94 -2.48
N GLU A 579 15.78 -26.66 -2.46
CA GLU A 579 14.43 -26.17 -2.19
C GLU A 579 13.65 -26.17 -3.52
N TYR A 580 12.59 -26.99 -3.59
CA TYR A 580 11.81 -27.19 -4.81
C TYR A 580 10.40 -26.60 -4.70
N GLN A 581 9.94 -25.99 -5.79
CA GLN A 581 8.58 -25.49 -5.96
C GLN A 581 8.06 -25.80 -7.37
N VAL A 582 6.76 -25.64 -7.57
CA VAL A 582 6.14 -25.68 -8.88
C VAL A 582 5.11 -24.56 -9.01
N LEU A 583 5.13 -23.85 -10.14
CA LEU A 583 4.07 -22.92 -10.53
C LEU A 583 3.42 -23.39 -11.83
N GLY A 584 2.19 -22.99 -12.05
CA GLY A 584 1.44 -23.27 -13.25
C GLY A 584 1.27 -22.03 -14.13
N PHE A 585 1.08 -22.19 -15.44
CA PHE A 585 0.80 -21.09 -16.37
C PHE A 585 -0.28 -21.43 -17.39
N ASP A 586 -1.14 -20.46 -17.72
CA ASP A 586 -2.20 -20.63 -18.72
C ASP A 586 -1.70 -20.48 -20.18
N GLU A 587 -2.60 -20.61 -21.16
CA GLU A 587 -2.28 -20.49 -22.59
C GLU A 587 -1.76 -19.10 -23.00
N ASN A 588 -2.03 -18.07 -22.20
CA ASN A 588 -1.53 -16.71 -22.40
C ASN A 588 -0.22 -16.45 -21.63
N GLY A 589 0.32 -17.45 -20.94
CA GLY A 589 1.51 -17.34 -20.13
C GLY A 589 1.29 -16.63 -18.78
N ILE A 590 0.05 -16.47 -18.32
CA ILE A 590 -0.23 -15.94 -16.97
C ILE A 590 0.11 -17.01 -15.94
N GLU A 591 1.00 -16.67 -15.03
CA GLU A 591 1.51 -17.57 -14.00
C GLU A 591 0.66 -17.52 -12.72
N SER A 592 0.48 -18.69 -12.09
CA SER A 592 -0.01 -18.81 -10.72
C SER A 592 1.04 -18.32 -9.73
N PHE A 593 0.71 -18.30 -8.43
CA PHE A 593 1.79 -18.41 -7.44
C PHE A 593 2.47 -19.78 -7.54
N ALA A 594 3.75 -19.85 -7.21
CA ALA A 594 4.42 -21.10 -6.89
C ALA A 594 3.85 -21.75 -5.61
N SER A 595 3.94 -23.08 -5.58
CA SER A 595 3.59 -23.93 -4.45
C SER A 595 4.44 -23.65 -3.21
N GLU A 596 4.06 -24.22 -2.07
CA GLU A 596 4.89 -24.19 -0.87
C GLU A 596 6.28 -24.82 -1.16
N PRO A 597 7.39 -24.21 -0.71
CA PRO A 597 8.72 -24.78 -0.88
C PRO A 597 8.89 -26.13 -0.16
N VAL A 598 9.31 -27.15 -0.92
CA VAL A 598 9.61 -28.49 -0.43
C VAL A 598 11.12 -28.66 -0.33
N GLN A 599 11.61 -28.98 0.86
CA GLN A 599 13.03 -29.14 1.14
C GLN A 599 13.46 -30.56 0.81
N TYR A 600 14.27 -30.72 -0.24
CA TYR A 600 14.99 -31.95 -0.55
C TYR A 600 16.46 -31.75 -0.15
N HIS A 601 16.70 -31.64 1.16
CA HIS A 601 18.02 -31.46 1.76
C HIS A 601 18.17 -32.37 2.97
N SER A 602 19.41 -32.60 3.41
CA SER A 602 19.67 -33.09 4.76
C SER A 602 19.28 -32.01 5.78
N ILE A 603 18.49 -32.41 6.78
CA ILE A 603 18.00 -31.53 7.84
C ILE A 603 18.55 -32.05 9.17
N LEU A 604 19.19 -31.17 9.94
CA LEU A 604 19.55 -31.45 11.33
C LEU A 604 18.58 -30.72 12.25
N ILE A 605 18.18 -31.38 13.32
CA ILE A 605 17.36 -30.80 14.39
C ILE A 605 18.21 -30.80 15.66
N GLN A 606 18.53 -29.60 16.14
CA GLN A 606 19.28 -29.42 17.38
C GLN A 606 18.31 -28.98 18.48
N SER A 607 18.15 -29.79 19.53
CA SER A 607 17.34 -29.42 20.70
C SER A 607 18.00 -28.29 21.49
N LEU A 608 17.18 -27.41 22.07
CA LEU A 608 17.59 -26.39 23.04
C LEU A 608 17.77 -26.95 24.45
N GLY A 609 17.38 -28.20 24.72
CA GLY A 609 17.49 -28.83 26.04
C GLY A 609 16.47 -28.34 27.07
N GLY A 610 15.38 -27.70 26.62
CA GLY A 610 14.28 -27.26 27.47
C GLY A 610 13.54 -28.42 28.13
N LYS A 611 13.18 -28.25 29.41
CA LYS A 611 12.42 -29.24 30.19
C LYS A 611 11.07 -28.70 30.69
N ALA A 612 10.74 -27.46 30.34
CA ALA A 612 9.45 -26.88 30.70
C ALA A 612 8.35 -27.54 29.87
N THR A 613 7.23 -27.85 30.52
CA THR A 613 6.01 -28.39 29.89
C THR A 613 4.78 -27.53 30.18
N GLN A 614 4.96 -26.45 30.94
CA GLN A 614 3.94 -25.49 31.33
C GLN A 614 4.50 -24.08 31.20
N LEU A 615 3.64 -23.11 30.94
CA LEU A 615 4.02 -21.70 30.83
C LEU A 615 4.27 -21.11 32.22
N GLY A 616 5.40 -20.42 32.38
CA GLY A 616 5.80 -19.74 33.60
C GLY A 616 6.06 -18.24 33.42
N SER A 617 6.18 -17.73 32.19
CA SER A 617 6.44 -16.32 31.93
C SER A 617 5.25 -15.44 32.35
N ALA A 618 5.56 -14.33 33.04
CA ALA A 618 4.57 -13.30 33.37
C ALA A 618 4.08 -12.51 32.13
N GLN A 619 4.73 -12.68 30.96
CA GLN A 619 4.35 -12.00 29.72
C GLN A 619 3.28 -12.75 28.91
N VAL A 620 2.88 -13.96 29.33
CA VAL A 620 1.83 -14.74 28.68
C VAL A 620 0.52 -13.96 28.69
N SER A 621 0.08 -13.55 27.50
CA SER A 621 -1.18 -12.81 27.34
C SER A 621 -2.41 -13.70 27.38
N TYR A 622 -2.32 -14.91 26.80
CA TYR A 622 -3.41 -15.88 26.77
C TYR A 622 -2.89 -17.22 27.23
N GLN A 623 -3.49 -17.73 28.31
CA GLN A 623 -3.16 -19.06 28.83
C GLN A 623 -3.65 -20.14 27.86
N PRO A 624 -2.96 -21.28 27.77
CA PRO A 624 -3.36 -22.37 26.92
C PRO A 624 -4.66 -22.98 27.44
N THR A 625 -5.58 -23.32 26.55
CA THR A 625 -6.83 -24.02 26.92
C THR A 625 -6.61 -25.51 27.13
N GLU A 626 -5.50 -26.05 26.63
CA GLU A 626 -5.08 -27.45 26.68
C GLU A 626 -3.61 -27.53 27.12
N PRO A 627 -3.11 -28.67 27.65
CA PRO A 627 -1.68 -28.81 27.94
C PRO A 627 -0.81 -28.48 26.72
N VAL A 628 0.27 -27.72 26.94
CA VAL A 628 1.23 -27.40 25.89
C VAL A 628 1.83 -28.70 25.37
N SER A 629 1.77 -28.92 24.06
CA SER A 629 2.23 -30.12 23.35
C SER A 629 2.75 -29.73 21.97
N GLY A 630 3.29 -30.68 21.21
CA GLY A 630 3.77 -30.44 19.83
C GLY A 630 5.26 -30.08 19.69
N PHE A 631 5.98 -29.89 20.79
CA PHE A 631 7.44 -29.70 20.78
C PHE A 631 8.20 -31.01 20.44
N TRP A 632 9.34 -30.88 19.78
CA TRP A 632 10.29 -31.93 19.40
C TRP A 632 11.28 -32.18 20.54
N GLY A 633 10.84 -32.85 21.61
CA GLY A 633 11.73 -33.20 22.72
C GLY A 633 11.02 -33.45 24.05
N GLU A 634 11.71 -33.19 25.16
CA GLU A 634 11.19 -33.35 26.53
C GLU A 634 10.46 -32.09 27.04
N GLY A 635 10.62 -30.95 26.37
CA GLY A 635 10.02 -29.68 26.75
C GLY A 635 10.51 -28.52 25.88
N PHE A 636 10.26 -27.30 26.35
CA PHE A 636 10.60 -26.06 25.66
C PHE A 636 11.35 -25.08 26.57
N VAL A 637 11.82 -23.98 25.98
CA VAL A 637 12.38 -22.80 26.62
C VAL A 637 11.45 -21.61 26.34
N GLU A 638 11.11 -20.86 27.39
CA GLU A 638 10.37 -19.60 27.27
C GLU A 638 11.34 -18.46 26.98
N LEU A 639 11.10 -17.76 25.88
CA LEU A 639 11.80 -16.53 25.53
C LEU A 639 10.89 -15.36 25.86
N ASP A 640 11.26 -14.54 26.83
CA ASP A 640 10.64 -13.25 27.13
C ASP A 640 11.71 -12.14 27.26
N ARG A 641 11.33 -10.96 27.74
CA ARG A 641 12.24 -9.80 27.88
C ARG A 641 13.26 -9.97 29.01
N GLN A 642 13.03 -10.91 29.93
CA GLN A 642 13.87 -11.21 31.09
C GLN A 642 14.70 -12.49 30.88
N THR A 643 14.35 -13.32 29.90
CA THR A 643 15.17 -14.48 29.51
C THR A 643 16.58 -14.03 29.09
N GLY A 644 17.60 -14.53 29.79
CA GLY A 644 19.00 -14.32 29.41
C GLY A 644 19.37 -15.06 28.11
N PRO A 645 20.60 -14.86 27.58
CA PRO A 645 21.03 -15.51 26.35
C PRO A 645 20.95 -17.04 26.42
N VAL A 646 20.31 -17.67 25.42
CA VAL A 646 20.20 -19.12 25.29
C VAL A 646 21.29 -19.59 24.33
N SER A 647 22.26 -20.37 24.82
CA SER A 647 23.39 -20.87 24.03
C SER A 647 23.22 -22.35 23.68
N ILE A 648 23.37 -22.67 22.40
CA ILE A 648 23.09 -23.98 21.83
C ILE A 648 24.35 -24.43 21.06
N PRO A 649 25.00 -25.54 21.46
CA PRO A 649 26.11 -26.07 20.69
C PRO A 649 25.61 -26.65 19.37
N LEU A 650 26.33 -26.36 18.29
CA LEU A 650 26.10 -26.91 16.96
C LEU A 650 27.33 -27.72 16.54
N GLU A 651 27.13 -28.96 16.07
CA GLU A 651 28.16 -29.74 15.39
C GLU A 651 27.77 -29.86 13.92
N LEU A 652 28.50 -29.17 13.04
CA LEU A 652 28.18 -29.08 11.62
C LEU A 652 29.02 -30.08 10.80
N PRO A 653 28.41 -30.85 9.90
CA PRO A 653 29.07 -31.97 9.23
C PRO A 653 30.00 -31.57 8.07
N ALA A 654 29.86 -30.35 7.53
CA ALA A 654 30.54 -29.89 6.32
C ALA A 654 30.78 -28.37 6.35
N ASP A 655 31.61 -27.87 5.44
CA ASP A 655 31.68 -26.45 5.15
C ASP A 655 30.51 -26.07 4.23
N GLY A 656 29.89 -24.91 4.44
CA GLY A 656 28.91 -24.39 3.49
C GLY A 656 27.91 -23.40 4.09
N THR A 657 26.88 -23.08 3.30
CA THR A 657 25.77 -22.23 3.71
C THR A 657 24.67 -23.08 4.34
N TYR A 658 24.38 -22.80 5.59
CA TYR A 658 23.30 -23.38 6.37
C TYR A 658 22.14 -22.42 6.48
N TYR A 659 20.93 -22.94 6.58
CA TYR A 659 19.72 -22.14 6.84
C TYR A 659 19.15 -22.50 8.20
N LEU A 660 19.21 -21.55 9.14
CA LEU A 660 18.78 -21.74 10.53
C LEU A 660 17.36 -21.20 10.72
N ALA A 661 16.50 -21.99 11.36
CA ALA A 661 15.18 -21.55 11.81
C ALA A 661 14.85 -22.18 13.17
N LEU A 662 14.33 -21.38 14.10
CA LEU A 662 13.77 -21.88 15.37
C LEU A 662 12.41 -22.55 15.12
N HIS A 663 12.19 -23.70 15.73
CA HIS A 663 10.86 -24.28 15.89
C HIS A 663 10.21 -23.62 17.12
N TYR A 664 9.03 -23.03 16.93
CA TYR A 664 8.45 -22.11 17.90
C TYR A 664 6.92 -22.20 17.98
N ALA A 665 6.39 -21.79 19.13
CA ALA A 665 4.96 -21.52 19.33
C ALA A 665 4.77 -20.11 19.93
N ASN A 666 3.72 -19.41 19.49
CA ASN A 666 3.35 -18.10 20.02
C ASN A 666 1.83 -17.96 20.07
N GLY A 667 1.25 -18.29 21.23
CA GLY A 667 -0.17 -18.19 21.52
C GLY A 667 -0.63 -16.84 22.08
N ASN A 668 0.23 -15.81 22.07
CA ASN A 668 -0.05 -14.54 22.76
C ASN A 668 -1.10 -13.64 22.10
N GLY A 669 -1.69 -14.05 20.97
CA GLY A 669 -2.78 -13.31 20.36
C GLY A 669 -3.27 -13.93 19.05
N PRO A 670 -4.33 -13.37 18.46
CA PRO A 670 -4.81 -13.78 17.15
C PRO A 670 -3.80 -13.39 16.05
N VAL A 671 -3.90 -14.06 14.91
CA VAL A 671 -2.95 -13.93 13.78
C VAL A 671 -3.08 -12.61 13.02
N ASN A 672 -4.02 -11.74 13.35
CA ASN A 672 -4.31 -10.51 12.62
C ASN A 672 -4.19 -9.23 13.48
N THR A 673 -3.93 -9.29 14.79
CA THR A 673 -3.89 -8.08 15.63
C THR A 673 -2.98 -8.22 16.87
N GLU A 674 -3.04 -7.23 17.76
CA GLU A 674 -2.44 -7.15 19.11
C GLU A 674 -0.94 -6.86 19.27
N ASN A 675 -0.15 -6.75 18.19
CA ASN A 675 1.22 -6.21 18.25
C ASN A 675 2.25 -7.01 19.10
N LYS A 676 2.04 -8.31 19.39
CA LYS A 676 2.91 -9.12 20.30
C LYS A 676 3.77 -10.17 19.58
N ALA A 677 4.16 -9.93 18.32
CA ALA A 677 5.16 -10.76 17.65
C ALA A 677 6.46 -10.79 18.48
N ALA A 678 7.01 -11.99 18.73
CA ALA A 678 8.26 -12.10 19.47
C ALA A 678 9.46 -11.96 18.54
N ILE A 679 10.50 -11.25 18.97
CA ILE A 679 11.67 -10.92 18.15
C ILE A 679 12.94 -11.19 18.94
N ARG A 680 13.94 -11.85 18.35
CA ARG A 680 15.24 -12.11 18.99
C ARG A 680 16.38 -11.87 18.02
N THR A 681 17.54 -11.54 18.58
CA THR A 681 18.79 -11.50 17.84
C THR A 681 19.43 -12.88 17.87
N LEU A 682 19.89 -13.34 16.71
CA LEU A 682 20.63 -14.59 16.56
C LEU A 682 22.12 -14.30 16.37
N LEU A 683 22.96 -15.02 17.09
CA LEU A 683 24.41 -14.95 16.98
C LEU A 683 25.01 -16.32 16.71
N VAL A 684 26.09 -16.36 15.93
CA VAL A 684 26.96 -17.53 15.82
C VAL A 684 28.36 -17.13 16.26
N ASP A 685 28.94 -17.88 17.19
CA ASP A 685 30.26 -17.62 17.79
C ASP A 685 30.44 -16.19 18.28
N GLY A 686 29.36 -15.63 18.86
CA GLY A 686 29.32 -14.27 19.40
C GLY A 686 29.10 -13.16 18.36
N GLN A 687 28.95 -13.49 17.08
CA GLN A 687 28.67 -12.51 16.02
C GLN A 687 27.20 -12.52 15.62
N LYS A 688 26.55 -11.34 15.55
CA LYS A 688 25.16 -11.21 15.07
C LYS A 688 25.06 -11.68 13.63
N VAL A 689 24.21 -12.68 13.37
CA VAL A 689 23.95 -13.22 12.03
C VAL A 689 22.57 -12.83 11.50
N GLY A 690 21.64 -12.42 12.36
CA GLY A 690 20.33 -11.93 11.92
C GLY A 690 19.34 -11.75 13.05
N THR A 691 18.10 -11.45 12.66
CA THR A 691 16.96 -11.29 13.55
C THR A 691 15.95 -12.40 13.28
N VAL A 692 15.52 -13.06 14.34
CA VAL A 692 14.48 -14.10 14.32
C VAL A 692 13.17 -13.48 14.77
N VAL A 693 12.12 -13.69 13.98
CA VAL A 693 10.75 -13.26 14.22
C VAL A 693 9.90 -14.50 14.43
N MET A 694 9.10 -14.47 15.49
CA MET A 694 8.19 -15.51 15.95
C MET A 694 6.78 -14.92 16.08
N PRO A 695 6.06 -14.71 14.96
CA PRO A 695 4.73 -14.10 14.97
C PRO A 695 3.68 -15.00 15.62
N HIS A 696 2.53 -14.44 15.97
CA HIS A 696 1.39 -15.21 16.51
C HIS A 696 0.99 -16.37 15.61
N ARG A 697 0.60 -17.50 16.24
CA ARG A 697 0.05 -18.70 15.59
C ARG A 697 -1.39 -19.01 16.02
N GLY A 698 -2.02 -18.10 16.75
CA GLY A 698 -3.42 -18.19 17.18
C GLY A 698 -3.58 -17.91 18.67
N GLN A 699 -4.71 -17.31 19.04
CA GLN A 699 -4.95 -16.89 20.42
C GLN A 699 -5.04 -18.11 21.36
N GLY A 700 -4.17 -18.17 22.36
CA GLY A 700 -4.08 -19.29 23.30
C GLY A 700 -3.65 -20.62 22.64
N ASN A 701 -3.27 -20.59 21.36
CA ASN A 701 -2.89 -21.78 20.60
C ASN A 701 -1.38 -22.05 20.80
N TRP A 702 -1.05 -22.78 21.86
CA TRP A 702 0.33 -23.13 22.23
C TRP A 702 0.76 -24.53 21.76
N TYR A 703 -0.13 -25.25 21.06
CA TYR A 703 0.15 -26.57 20.48
C TYR A 703 0.41 -26.52 18.96
N ASP A 704 0.17 -25.38 18.31
CA ASP A 704 0.54 -25.13 16.91
C ASP A 704 1.96 -24.57 16.84
N TRP A 705 2.90 -25.45 16.50
CA TRP A 705 4.29 -25.10 16.31
C TRP A 705 4.63 -24.90 14.83
N GLY A 706 5.49 -23.94 14.55
CA GLY A 706 5.97 -23.64 13.21
C GLY A 706 7.44 -23.26 13.22
N LEU A 707 7.98 -22.99 12.03
CA LEU A 707 9.34 -22.50 11.89
C LEU A 707 9.34 -20.97 11.84
N SER A 708 10.30 -20.35 12.51
CA SER A 708 10.61 -18.92 12.36
C SER A 708 11.26 -18.64 11.00
N ASN A 709 11.59 -17.37 10.74
CA ASN A 709 12.23 -17.01 9.47
C ASN A 709 13.60 -17.65 9.34
N SER A 710 13.97 -17.93 8.09
CA SER A 710 15.22 -18.60 7.78
C SER A 710 16.37 -17.60 7.77
N ILE A 711 17.47 -17.93 8.45
CA ILE A 711 18.68 -17.10 8.49
C ILE A 711 19.82 -17.87 7.80
N PRO A 712 20.29 -17.41 6.62
CA PRO A 712 21.43 -18.01 5.96
C PRO A 712 22.73 -17.66 6.68
N VAL A 713 23.55 -18.67 6.99
CA VAL A 713 24.87 -18.50 7.62
C VAL A 713 25.89 -19.36 6.91
N THR A 714 27.08 -18.81 6.61
CA THR A 714 28.17 -19.59 6.02
C THR A 714 29.12 -19.99 7.13
N LEU A 715 29.26 -21.30 7.38
CA LEU A 715 30.02 -21.86 8.49
C LEU A 715 30.94 -22.98 8.02
N THR A 716 31.98 -23.22 8.79
CA THR A 716 32.90 -24.33 8.60
C THR A 716 32.36 -25.60 9.26
N LYS A 717 32.89 -26.74 8.85
CA LYS A 717 32.71 -28.01 9.56
C LYS A 717 33.25 -27.90 10.98
N GLY A 718 32.51 -28.43 11.94
CA GLY A 718 32.94 -28.53 13.34
C GLY A 718 31.98 -27.88 14.32
N ASN A 719 32.53 -27.49 15.47
CA ASN A 719 31.75 -26.99 16.59
C ASN A 719 31.55 -25.47 16.50
N HIS A 720 30.30 -25.04 16.61
CA HIS A 720 29.89 -23.65 16.68
C HIS A 720 28.95 -23.44 17.88
N THR A 721 28.81 -22.20 18.33
CA THR A 721 27.81 -21.83 19.33
C THR A 721 26.79 -20.89 18.74
N LEU A 722 25.54 -21.32 18.74
CA LEU A 722 24.40 -20.48 18.41
C LEU A 722 23.86 -19.82 19.68
N THR A 723 23.65 -18.51 19.66
CA THR A 723 23.05 -17.78 20.80
C THR A 723 21.79 -17.04 20.35
N ILE A 724 20.71 -17.23 21.11
CA ILE A 724 19.45 -16.50 20.96
C ILE A 724 19.35 -15.53 22.13
N GLU A 725 19.20 -14.23 21.85
CA GLU A 725 19.08 -13.23 22.92
C GLU A 725 18.13 -12.09 22.57
N PHE A 726 17.59 -11.48 23.62
CA PHE A 726 16.76 -10.28 23.52
C PHE A 726 17.65 -9.04 23.64
N ARG A 727 17.58 -8.13 22.66
CA ARG A 727 18.28 -6.84 22.64
C ARG A 727 17.30 -5.68 22.54
N PRO A 728 17.70 -4.43 22.83
CA PRO A 728 16.81 -3.26 22.71
C PRO A 728 16.14 -3.13 21.34
N GLU A 729 16.83 -3.44 20.23
CA GLU A 729 16.25 -3.40 18.87
C GLU A 729 15.19 -4.48 18.61
N ASN A 730 15.02 -5.43 19.53
CA ASN A 730 14.01 -6.49 19.42
C ASN A 730 12.69 -6.13 20.11
N GLU A 731 12.59 -4.96 20.75
CA GLU A 731 11.36 -4.54 21.43
C GLU A 731 10.24 -4.31 20.41
N ASN A 732 9.14 -5.06 20.54
CA ASN A 732 7.99 -4.94 19.65
C ASN A 732 7.09 -3.78 20.05
N MET A 733 6.02 -3.55 19.29
CA MET A 733 5.13 -2.41 19.54
C MET A 733 4.21 -2.57 20.76
N ASN A 734 4.15 -3.76 21.36
CA ASN A 734 3.32 -4.01 22.55
C ASN A 734 3.97 -3.55 23.86
N LEU A 735 5.31 -3.54 23.94
CA LEU A 735 6.14 -3.14 25.10
C LEU A 735 5.97 -4.00 26.38
N ASN A 736 4.89 -4.77 26.50
CA ASN A 736 4.61 -5.61 27.66
C ASN A 736 4.87 -7.09 27.37
N THR A 737 4.42 -7.58 26.20
CA THR A 737 4.58 -8.97 25.78
C THR A 737 5.48 -9.07 24.56
N ASN A 738 6.63 -9.71 24.74
CA ASN A 738 7.55 -10.13 23.68
C ASN A 738 7.98 -11.58 23.96
N HIS A 739 6.99 -12.48 23.92
CA HIS A 739 7.09 -13.84 24.44
C HIS A 739 6.85 -14.90 23.36
N ALA A 740 7.63 -15.97 23.35
CA ALA A 740 7.40 -17.17 22.55
C ALA A 740 8.07 -18.39 23.18
N LEU A 741 7.61 -19.59 22.78
CA LEU A 741 8.22 -20.87 23.13
C LEU A 741 9.14 -21.32 22.01
N VAL A 742 10.28 -21.91 22.35
CA VAL A 742 11.18 -22.58 21.41
C VAL A 742 11.72 -23.87 22.01
N ASP A 743 11.92 -24.88 21.19
CA ASP A 743 12.32 -26.23 21.62
C ASP A 743 13.52 -26.76 20.81
N ALA A 744 13.62 -26.38 19.55
CA ALA A 744 14.67 -26.82 18.65
C ALA A 744 15.07 -25.77 17.61
N VAL A 745 16.26 -25.97 17.03
CA VAL A 745 16.72 -25.31 15.82
C VAL A 745 16.72 -26.30 14.68
N ARG A 746 16.02 -25.96 13.61
CA ARG A 746 16.08 -26.68 12.33
C ARG A 746 17.18 -26.07 11.47
N ILE A 747 18.04 -26.93 10.95
CA ILE A 747 19.22 -26.56 10.18
C ILE A 747 19.15 -27.28 8.82
N VAL A 748 18.97 -26.53 7.74
CA VAL A 748 19.13 -27.08 6.38
C VAL A 748 20.61 -27.07 6.04
N CYS A 749 21.14 -28.25 5.68
CA CYS A 749 22.54 -28.41 5.29
C CYS A 749 22.78 -28.02 3.83
N PRO A 750 24.01 -27.60 3.48
CA PRO A 750 24.40 -27.23 2.11
C PRO A 750 24.17 -28.34 1.08
#